data_AF-A0A2I2KT29-F1
#
_entry.id   AF-A0A2I2KT29-F1
#
_cell.length_a   1.000
_cell.length_b   1.000
_cell.length_c   1.000
_cell.angle_alpha   90.00
_cell.angle_beta   90.00
_cell.angle_gamma   90.00
#
_symmetry.space_group_name_H-M   'P 1'
#
loop_
_entity.id
_entity.type
_entity.pdbx_description
1 polymer ?
#
loop_
_entity_poly.entity_id
_entity_poly.type
_entity_poly.pdbx_seq_one_letter_code
_entity_poly.pdbx_strand_id
1 'polypeptide(L)'
;MVSIDEARLEVAAPAAQARPAERLRERWAIRALGSDPGLNRFRMALHSVITIGLILVAEWLFVRATHALQIQTHGAALPPAKAAMVAAANHQFLVIAMLLGAIIGMISTFAIMDPTPRGQLVTLLFLPLPMVPMLAVGIALADYRLPSLILIVASLGVGTYCRRFGPRGFIGGMLLFMGTFMGDFMGKAISLGDLGWLCAELGIGLLVAGVVRFGLFYPRPAKDLRRAQRSYAARARRLAKLTLELLDDPDHGERGAQRLHRQLVRLNEAALMIDAQLGDPAATADGSSGQLLHQRLFDVELALTNVARFAQAMTRLDLPADQLAAARGALRGIVDRDQAAADAQARALLDLLRTADVDVDADAVADARDRTAVVVAHRFAGSVLALTEAMSQWLALGSASEQERTTTLFQPSVMLFGGFLPGSAAASAMASVESGDHIADRARLKPYVRAAIQVAVAVAGAIALGDLLSGQRYYWAVIAAFITFMGANTSGEQIRKALYRVGGTLVGILIGSVLAHAVGHDAALSITVILVALFLGFYLMRINYAFMVVGITVMVSQLYVQLDEFSNSLLRLRLEETAIGAGVAIAVVLLVFPLRTQWVLRVALRGYVRSVAVLVEHASGRLIGDPACGDTALRADARAVDAAYQSLVATAAPMRRGPLGGLDERVTELMRLVTASRAYSRNLVHDVEKAGPLDLDSRREIKGATASLHESLDVIAAAINGSRDATYTRSSALFDRAERRSEQEAGAVHDGQLALRDLKLIDGAMARLAETMGLRIADYDTTPAAV
;
A
#
# COMPACT_ATOMS: atom_id res chain seq x y z
N MET A 1 35.04 59.22 19.87
CA MET A 1 35.25 58.28 21.01
C MET A 1 33.87 57.78 21.41
N VAL A 2 33.48 56.54 21.04
CA VAL A 2 33.56 55.30 21.87
C VAL A 2 32.63 55.44 23.10
N SER A 3 31.60 54.64 23.43
CA SER A 3 31.21 53.25 23.11
C SER A 3 29.85 52.91 23.79
N ILE A 4 29.00 52.09 23.13
CA ILE A 4 28.21 50.92 23.60
C ILE A 4 27.43 51.02 24.94
N ASP A 5 26.09 50.87 24.91
CA ASP A 5 25.41 49.67 25.47
C ASP A 5 23.93 49.47 25.04
N GLU A 6 23.56 48.19 24.90
CA GLU A 6 22.39 47.53 24.27
C GLU A 6 21.02 47.78 24.93
N ALA A 7 19.91 47.99 24.19
CA ALA A 7 19.02 46.97 23.59
C ALA A 7 18.50 45.87 24.55
N ARG A 8 17.30 46.06 25.12
CA ARG A 8 16.43 44.98 25.61
C ARG A 8 15.16 44.91 24.77
N LEU A 9 15.26 44.18 23.67
CA LEU A 9 14.13 43.53 23.01
C LEU A 9 13.68 42.37 23.89
N GLU A 10 12.40 42.34 24.27
CA GLU A 10 11.75 41.19 24.90
C GLU A 10 11.77 40.01 23.92
N VAL A 11 12.80 39.15 24.05
CA VAL A 11 12.81 37.82 23.45
C VAL A 11 11.77 36.99 24.20
N ALA A 12 10.67 36.68 23.52
CA ALA A 12 9.73 35.65 23.96
C ALA A 12 10.52 34.37 24.29
N ALA A 13 10.39 33.88 25.52
CA ALA A 13 11.07 32.68 25.99
C ALA A 13 10.88 31.54 24.98
N PRO A 14 11.95 30.78 24.63
CA PRO A 14 11.84 29.66 23.71
C PRO A 14 10.78 28.69 24.25
N ALA A 15 9.78 28.39 23.43
CA ALA A 15 8.72 27.44 23.74
C ALA A 15 9.35 26.19 24.37
N ALA A 16 8.88 25.85 25.58
CA ALA A 16 9.41 24.77 26.38
C ALA A 16 9.62 23.53 25.50
N GLN A 17 10.88 23.10 25.39
CA GLN A 17 11.25 21.93 24.61
C GLN A 17 10.45 20.72 25.11
N ALA A 18 9.47 20.28 24.32
CA ALA A 18 8.63 19.12 24.66
C ALA A 18 9.52 17.94 25.09
N ARG A 19 9.16 17.28 26.19
CA ARG A 19 9.96 16.20 26.78
C ARG A 19 10.18 15.10 25.72
N PRO A 20 11.31 14.37 25.72
CA PRO A 20 11.61 13.36 24.70
C PRO A 20 10.50 12.30 24.55
N ALA A 21 9.80 11.97 25.64
CA ALA A 21 8.64 11.08 25.64
C ALA A 21 7.40 11.67 24.93
N GLU A 22 7.14 12.97 25.09
CA GLU A 22 6.05 13.69 24.39
C GLU A 22 6.36 13.82 22.90
N ARG A 23 7.62 14.12 22.53
CA ARG A 23 8.05 14.09 21.11
C ARG A 23 7.91 12.70 20.50
N LEU A 24 8.18 11.64 21.26
CA LEU A 24 8.01 10.25 20.82
C LEU A 24 6.52 9.89 20.64
N ARG A 25 5.66 10.27 21.60
CA ARG A 25 4.21 10.09 21.52
C ARG A 25 3.59 10.87 20.38
N GLU A 26 3.91 12.15 20.21
CA GLU A 26 3.44 12.95 19.08
C GLU A 26 3.95 12.36 17.77
N ARG A 27 5.23 12.01 17.65
CA ARG A 27 5.77 11.38 16.43
C ARG A 27 5.07 10.06 16.13
N TRP A 28 4.78 9.22 17.12
CA TRP A 28 4.06 7.96 16.92
C TRP A 28 2.59 8.17 16.58
N ALA A 29 1.89 9.04 17.30
CA ALA A 29 0.49 9.37 17.04
C ALA A 29 0.33 10.00 15.65
N ILE A 30 1.17 10.99 15.30
CA ILE A 30 1.23 11.59 13.96
C ILE A 30 1.61 10.55 12.90
N ARG A 31 2.50 9.61 13.20
CA ARG A 31 2.91 8.58 12.25
C ARG A 31 1.83 7.54 12.04
N ALA A 32 1.08 7.15 13.08
CA ALA A 32 -0.01 6.19 13.05
C ALA A 32 -1.29 6.80 12.46
N LEU A 33 -1.81 7.87 13.04
CA LEU A 33 -3.00 8.60 12.55
C LEU A 33 -2.74 9.23 11.16
N GLY A 34 -1.53 9.77 10.94
CA GLY A 34 -1.15 10.30 9.63
C GLY A 34 -0.88 9.24 8.57
N SER A 35 -0.79 7.95 8.93
CA SER A 35 -0.67 6.85 7.95
C SER A 35 -2.01 6.30 7.49
N ASP A 36 -3.13 6.66 8.13
CA ASP A 36 -4.44 6.08 7.84
C ASP A 36 -5.34 7.07 7.05
N PRO A 37 -5.26 7.09 5.71
CA PRO A 37 -6.07 8.01 4.91
C PRO A 37 -7.56 7.69 5.10
N GLY A 38 -8.33 8.69 5.51
CA GLY A 38 -9.77 8.53 5.75
C GLY A 38 -10.14 7.66 6.97
N LEU A 39 -9.20 7.35 7.86
CA LEU A 39 -9.42 6.47 9.02
C LEU A 39 -9.91 5.07 8.62
N ASN A 40 -9.49 4.58 7.44
CA ASN A 40 -9.93 3.29 6.91
C ASN A 40 -9.47 2.11 7.77
N ARG A 41 -8.23 2.12 8.27
CA ARG A 41 -7.72 1.07 9.17
C ARG A 41 -8.42 1.11 10.51
N PHE A 42 -8.62 2.30 11.07
CA PHE A 42 -9.35 2.48 12.32
C PHE A 42 -10.79 1.96 12.20
N ARG A 43 -11.51 2.34 11.13
CA ARG A 43 -12.88 1.86 10.87
C ARG A 43 -12.92 0.35 10.66
N MET A 44 -11.96 -0.22 9.93
CA MET A 44 -11.85 -1.67 9.75
C MET A 44 -11.65 -2.38 11.10
N ALA A 45 -10.69 -1.93 11.90
CA ALA A 45 -10.42 -2.51 13.23
C ALA A 45 -11.63 -2.38 14.16
N LEU A 46 -12.29 -1.23 14.16
CA LEU A 46 -13.49 -0.99 14.95
C LEU A 46 -14.66 -1.88 14.50
N HIS A 47 -14.88 -1.98 13.18
CA HIS A 47 -15.90 -2.86 12.61
C HIS A 47 -15.64 -4.32 13.00
N SER A 48 -14.40 -4.82 12.87
CA SER A 48 -14.04 -6.18 13.26
C SER A 48 -14.33 -6.47 14.72
N VAL A 49 -13.92 -5.58 15.63
CA VAL A 49 -14.04 -5.80 17.08
C VAL A 49 -15.48 -5.65 17.57
N ILE A 50 -16.25 -4.68 17.04
CA ILE A 50 -17.67 -4.55 17.35
C ILE A 50 -18.45 -5.77 16.85
N THR A 51 -18.17 -6.24 15.63
CA THR A 51 -18.82 -7.46 15.10
C THR A 51 -18.52 -8.67 15.96
N ILE A 52 -17.25 -8.90 16.31
CA ILE A 52 -16.86 -10.03 17.18
C ILE A 52 -17.53 -9.91 18.56
N GLY A 53 -17.45 -8.74 19.21
CA GLY A 53 -18.04 -8.53 20.53
C GLY A 53 -19.55 -8.74 20.57
N LEU A 54 -20.28 -8.27 19.56
CA LEU A 54 -21.73 -8.47 19.48
C LEU A 54 -22.11 -9.93 19.18
N ILE A 55 -21.30 -10.65 18.38
CA ILE A 55 -21.50 -12.08 18.15
C ILE A 55 -21.31 -12.87 19.45
N LEU A 56 -20.22 -12.61 20.18
CA LEU A 56 -19.97 -13.24 21.48
C LEU A 56 -21.15 -13.07 22.45
N VAL A 57 -21.74 -11.87 22.52
CA VAL A 57 -22.92 -11.61 23.35
C VAL A 57 -24.16 -12.35 22.84
N ALA A 58 -24.38 -12.36 21.53
CA ALA A 58 -25.54 -13.02 20.92
C ALA A 58 -25.50 -14.54 21.11
N GLU A 59 -24.35 -15.17 20.90
CA GLU A 59 -24.16 -16.61 21.09
C GLU A 59 -24.27 -16.99 22.57
N TRP A 60 -23.70 -16.17 23.47
CA TRP A 60 -23.89 -16.36 24.92
C TRP A 60 -25.38 -16.31 25.32
N LEU A 61 -26.14 -15.35 24.79
CA LEU A 61 -27.58 -15.26 25.02
C LEU A 61 -28.33 -16.47 24.44
N PHE A 62 -27.94 -16.90 23.24
CA PHE A 62 -28.55 -18.04 22.57
C PHE A 62 -28.34 -19.33 23.36
N VAL A 63 -27.10 -19.68 23.71
CA VAL A 63 -26.78 -20.88 24.50
C VAL A 63 -27.50 -20.82 25.85
N ARG A 64 -27.56 -19.65 26.49
CA ARG A 64 -28.27 -19.46 27.76
C ARG A 64 -29.79 -19.69 27.64
N ALA A 65 -30.38 -19.35 26.50
CA ALA A 65 -31.82 -19.49 26.28
C ALA A 65 -32.24 -20.89 25.80
N THR A 66 -31.41 -21.54 24.97
CA THR A 66 -31.75 -22.82 24.34
C THR A 66 -31.10 -24.03 25.01
N HIS A 67 -30.13 -23.81 25.88
CA HIS A 67 -29.25 -24.85 26.43
C HIS A 67 -28.57 -25.66 25.31
N ALA A 68 -28.31 -25.04 24.15
CA ALA A 68 -27.63 -25.66 23.03
C ALA A 68 -26.26 -26.21 23.45
N LEU A 69 -25.92 -27.43 23.00
CA LEU A 69 -24.66 -28.12 23.29
C LEU A 69 -24.40 -28.38 24.79
N GLN A 70 -25.34 -28.08 25.69
CA GLN A 70 -25.19 -28.32 27.12
C GLN A 70 -25.65 -29.72 27.51
N ILE A 71 -24.88 -30.37 28.38
CA ILE A 71 -25.27 -31.62 29.02
C ILE A 71 -26.41 -31.30 30.00
N GLN A 72 -27.63 -31.73 29.68
CA GLN A 72 -28.82 -31.51 30.49
C GLN A 72 -28.98 -32.60 31.55
N THR A 73 -29.09 -32.19 32.81
CA THR A 73 -29.22 -33.11 33.96
C THR A 73 -30.67 -33.50 34.27
N HIS A 74 -31.67 -32.95 33.56
CA HIS A 74 -33.09 -33.29 33.67
C HIS A 74 -33.63 -33.35 35.11
N GLY A 75 -33.13 -32.49 36.00
CA GLY A 75 -33.55 -32.44 37.41
C GLY A 75 -32.90 -33.50 38.31
N ALA A 76 -31.94 -34.29 37.82
CA ALA A 76 -31.18 -35.22 38.64
C ALA A 76 -30.25 -34.47 39.62
N ALA A 77 -30.39 -34.76 40.92
CA ALA A 77 -29.48 -34.28 41.95
C ALA A 77 -28.13 -35.00 41.81
N LEU A 78 -27.20 -34.39 41.09
CA LEU A 78 -25.84 -34.91 40.95
C LEU A 78 -25.03 -34.65 42.22
N PRO A 79 -24.13 -35.58 42.62
CA PRO A 79 -23.11 -35.29 43.61
C PRO A 79 -22.31 -34.03 43.23
N PRO A 80 -21.85 -33.22 44.20
CA PRO A 80 -21.20 -31.93 43.92
C PRO A 80 -20.00 -32.04 42.97
N ALA A 81 -19.23 -33.14 43.04
CA ALA A 81 -18.13 -33.41 42.12
C ALA A 81 -18.60 -33.61 40.66
N LYS A 82 -19.69 -34.36 40.44
CA LYS A 82 -20.25 -34.57 39.09
C LYS A 82 -20.94 -33.31 38.55
N ALA A 83 -21.61 -32.55 39.41
CA ALA A 83 -22.20 -31.27 39.05
C ALA A 83 -21.11 -30.27 38.60
N ALA A 84 -19.98 -30.21 39.31
CA ALA A 84 -18.83 -29.39 38.92
C ALA A 84 -18.24 -29.82 37.57
N MET A 85 -18.10 -31.13 37.31
CA MET A 85 -17.64 -31.63 36.00
C MET A 85 -18.58 -31.25 34.86
N VAL A 86 -19.90 -31.38 35.05
CA VAL A 86 -20.90 -30.99 34.04
C VAL A 86 -20.88 -29.48 33.79
N ALA A 87 -20.74 -28.67 34.85
CA ALA A 87 -20.63 -27.23 34.72
C ALA A 87 -19.36 -26.81 33.94
N ALA A 88 -18.22 -27.46 34.21
CA ALA A 88 -16.98 -27.22 33.49
C ALA A 88 -17.09 -27.61 32.00
N ALA A 89 -17.67 -28.77 31.69
CA ALA A 89 -17.92 -29.20 30.32
C ALA A 89 -18.85 -28.23 29.57
N ASN A 90 -19.95 -27.81 30.19
CA ASN A 90 -20.87 -26.84 29.61
C ASN A 90 -20.21 -25.47 29.38
N HIS A 91 -19.28 -25.05 30.25
CA HIS A 91 -18.48 -23.85 30.04
C HIS A 91 -17.56 -23.98 28.82
N GLN A 92 -16.88 -25.13 28.67
CA GLN A 92 -16.04 -25.40 27.50
C GLN A 92 -16.83 -25.39 26.19
N PHE A 93 -18.01 -26.02 26.15
CA PHE A 93 -18.88 -25.99 24.96
C PHE A 93 -19.34 -24.58 24.62
N LEU A 94 -19.71 -23.77 25.61
CA LEU A 94 -20.05 -22.36 25.40
C LEU A 94 -18.89 -21.58 24.79
N VAL A 95 -17.67 -21.74 25.32
CA VAL A 95 -16.48 -21.06 24.79
C VAL A 95 -16.18 -21.49 23.36
N ILE A 96 -16.35 -22.78 23.03
CA ILE A 96 -16.16 -23.31 21.67
C ILE A 96 -17.22 -22.75 20.70
N ALA A 97 -18.49 -22.70 21.11
CA ALA A 97 -19.56 -22.09 20.32
C ALA A 97 -19.25 -20.60 20.02
N MET A 98 -18.89 -19.85 21.06
CA MET A 98 -18.50 -18.45 20.97
C MET A 98 -17.28 -18.22 20.05
N LEU A 99 -16.33 -19.14 20.05
CA LEU A 99 -15.15 -19.10 19.18
C LEU A 99 -15.55 -19.25 17.70
N LEU A 100 -16.51 -20.13 17.42
CA LEU A 100 -16.97 -20.43 16.07
C LEU A 100 -17.62 -19.20 15.41
N GLY A 101 -18.52 -18.52 16.12
CA GLY A 101 -19.09 -17.25 15.68
C GLY A 101 -18.08 -16.14 15.59
N ALA A 102 -17.16 -16.02 16.56
CA ALA A 102 -16.09 -15.02 16.52
C ALA A 102 -15.23 -15.17 15.25
N ILE A 103 -14.95 -16.39 14.81
CA ILE A 103 -14.23 -16.65 13.54
C ILE A 103 -15.05 -16.18 12.33
N ILE A 104 -16.35 -16.47 12.28
CA ILE A 104 -17.22 -15.92 11.22
C ILE A 104 -17.19 -14.39 11.25
N GLY A 105 -17.38 -13.78 12.42
CA GLY A 105 -17.33 -12.34 12.60
C GLY A 105 -16.03 -11.76 12.08
N MET A 106 -14.92 -12.38 12.46
CA MET A 106 -13.59 -12.02 12.02
C MET A 106 -13.47 -12.06 10.49
N ILE A 107 -13.78 -13.21 9.85
CA ILE A 107 -13.69 -13.39 8.40
C ILE A 107 -14.63 -12.43 7.66
N SER A 108 -15.86 -12.27 8.15
CA SER A 108 -16.88 -11.43 7.52
C SER A 108 -16.44 -9.98 7.38
N THR A 109 -15.57 -9.47 8.26
CA THR A 109 -15.19 -8.05 8.27
C THR A 109 -14.13 -7.67 7.24
N PHE A 110 -13.13 -8.52 7.01
CA PHE A 110 -12.03 -8.22 6.08
C PHE A 110 -12.05 -9.03 4.78
N ALA A 111 -12.77 -10.16 4.73
CA ALA A 111 -12.72 -11.06 3.58
C ALA A 111 -13.72 -10.65 2.48
N ILE A 112 -14.80 -9.94 2.84
CA ILE A 112 -15.80 -9.45 1.89
C ILE A 112 -15.27 -8.22 1.15
N MET A 113 -14.91 -8.41 -0.12
CA MET A 113 -14.29 -7.38 -0.98
C MET A 113 -15.24 -6.80 -2.03
N ASP A 114 -16.51 -7.20 -2.07
CA ASP A 114 -17.45 -6.75 -3.10
C ASP A 114 -17.74 -5.23 -2.99
N PRO A 115 -17.75 -4.50 -4.12
CA PRO A 115 -18.00 -3.06 -4.12
C PRO A 115 -19.46 -2.71 -3.81
N THR A 116 -20.40 -3.55 -4.26
CA THR A 116 -21.84 -3.28 -4.10
C THR A 116 -22.41 -3.91 -2.84
N PRO A 117 -23.39 -3.27 -2.17
CA PRO A 117 -24.07 -3.85 -1.01
C PRO A 117 -24.70 -5.21 -1.30
N ARG A 118 -25.26 -5.38 -2.51
CA ARG A 118 -25.80 -6.67 -2.99
C ARG A 118 -24.71 -7.73 -3.10
N GLY A 119 -23.56 -7.40 -3.69
CA GLY A 119 -22.42 -8.30 -3.76
C GLY A 119 -21.91 -8.70 -2.37
N GLN A 120 -21.84 -7.74 -1.44
CA GLN A 120 -21.44 -8.01 -0.06
C GLN A 120 -22.42 -8.95 0.65
N LEU A 121 -23.73 -8.78 0.44
CA LEU A 121 -24.75 -9.67 0.99
C LEU A 121 -24.63 -11.09 0.42
N VAL A 122 -24.45 -11.22 -0.89
CA VAL A 122 -24.25 -12.52 -1.55
C VAL A 122 -23.00 -13.21 -1.00
N THR A 123 -21.89 -12.50 -0.85
CA THR A 123 -20.65 -13.06 -0.30
C THR A 123 -20.76 -13.39 1.18
N LEU A 124 -21.53 -12.61 1.95
CA LEU A 124 -21.85 -12.91 3.35
C LEU A 124 -22.63 -14.23 3.43
N LEU A 125 -23.73 -14.36 2.67
CA LEU A 125 -24.54 -15.59 2.61
C LEU A 125 -23.77 -16.80 2.04
N PHE A 126 -22.72 -16.56 1.27
CA PHE A 126 -21.82 -17.60 0.77
C PHE A 126 -20.90 -18.18 1.86
N LEU A 127 -20.61 -17.47 2.97
CA LEU A 127 -19.68 -17.94 4.01
C LEU A 127 -20.00 -19.32 4.60
N PRO A 128 -21.25 -19.64 5.02
CA PRO A 128 -21.54 -20.96 5.58
C PRO A 128 -21.48 -22.09 4.55
N LEU A 129 -21.66 -21.79 3.25
CA LEU A 129 -21.81 -22.78 2.19
C LEU A 129 -20.59 -23.72 2.03
N PRO A 130 -19.33 -23.25 1.98
CA PRO A 130 -18.16 -24.13 2.00
C PRO A 130 -17.78 -24.60 3.41
N MET A 131 -18.10 -23.83 4.45
CA MET A 131 -17.65 -24.11 5.82
C MET A 131 -18.43 -25.27 6.46
N VAL A 132 -19.77 -25.27 6.39
CA VAL A 132 -20.62 -26.27 7.04
C VAL A 132 -20.40 -27.69 6.47
N PRO A 133 -20.33 -27.91 5.15
CA PRO A 133 -20.06 -29.25 4.62
C PRO A 133 -18.69 -29.76 5.04
N MET A 134 -17.65 -28.92 5.00
CA MET A 134 -16.30 -29.34 5.41
C MET A 134 -16.19 -29.55 6.93
N LEU A 135 -16.98 -28.81 7.72
CA LEU A 135 -17.14 -29.05 9.15
C LEU A 135 -17.74 -30.44 9.40
N ALA A 136 -18.83 -30.79 8.71
CA ALA A 136 -19.46 -32.11 8.83
C ALA A 136 -18.52 -33.25 8.40
N VAL A 137 -17.79 -33.07 7.30
CA VAL A 137 -16.78 -34.06 6.85
C VAL A 137 -15.63 -34.16 7.86
N GLY A 138 -15.18 -33.04 8.43
CA GLY A 138 -14.14 -33.04 9.48
C GLY A 138 -14.57 -33.81 10.73
N ILE A 139 -15.80 -33.59 11.20
CA ILE A 139 -16.38 -34.34 12.34
C ILE A 139 -16.46 -35.84 12.01
N ALA A 140 -16.98 -36.19 10.82
CA ALA A 140 -17.13 -37.58 10.41
C ALA A 140 -15.79 -38.34 10.30
N LEU A 141 -14.70 -37.62 9.99
CA LEU A 141 -13.37 -38.20 9.83
C LEU A 141 -12.48 -38.05 11.07
N ALA A 142 -12.98 -37.48 12.16
CA ALA A 142 -12.18 -37.19 13.35
C ALA A 142 -11.56 -38.44 14.01
N ASP A 143 -12.23 -39.60 13.88
CA ASP A 143 -11.71 -40.88 14.37
C ASP A 143 -10.65 -41.50 13.42
N TYR A 144 -10.61 -41.05 12.17
CA TYR A 144 -9.72 -41.57 11.13
C TYR A 144 -8.54 -40.62 10.89
N ARG A 145 -7.48 -40.80 11.68
CA ARG A 145 -6.30 -39.92 11.67
C ARG A 145 -5.71 -39.66 10.29
N LEU A 146 -5.36 -40.71 9.53
CA LEU A 146 -4.71 -40.54 8.22
C LEU A 146 -5.62 -39.84 7.19
N PRO A 147 -6.89 -40.25 7.00
CA PRO A 147 -7.85 -39.49 6.18
C PRO A 147 -8.01 -38.03 6.58
N SER A 148 -8.08 -37.72 7.88
CA SER A 148 -8.20 -36.34 8.37
C SER A 148 -6.98 -35.50 7.95
N LEU A 149 -5.76 -36.02 8.14
CA LEU A 149 -4.52 -35.33 7.73
C LEU A 149 -4.48 -35.06 6.21
N ILE A 150 -4.87 -36.05 5.40
CA ILE A 150 -4.95 -35.90 3.94
C ILE A 150 -5.97 -34.82 3.57
N LEU A 151 -7.13 -34.81 4.24
CA LEU A 151 -8.18 -33.82 3.98
C LEU A 151 -7.73 -32.40 4.34
N ILE A 152 -6.96 -32.21 5.42
CA ILE A 152 -6.40 -30.90 5.79
C ILE A 152 -5.46 -30.41 4.67
N VAL A 153 -4.52 -31.25 4.20
CA VAL A 153 -3.62 -30.89 3.09
C VAL A 153 -4.41 -30.57 1.82
N ALA A 154 -5.37 -31.42 1.47
CA ALA A 154 -6.19 -31.26 0.27
C ALA A 154 -7.03 -29.97 0.33
N SER A 155 -7.69 -29.68 1.46
CA SER A 155 -8.50 -28.47 1.64
C SER A 155 -7.69 -27.19 1.46
N LEU A 156 -6.46 -27.16 1.97
CA LEU A 156 -5.54 -26.01 1.84
C LEU A 156 -4.99 -25.87 0.42
N GLY A 157 -4.63 -26.97 -0.23
CA GLY A 157 -4.18 -26.98 -1.63
C GLY A 157 -5.29 -26.56 -2.60
N VAL A 158 -6.46 -27.19 -2.52
CA VAL A 158 -7.65 -26.87 -3.33
C VAL A 158 -8.14 -25.45 -3.03
N GLY A 159 -8.21 -25.07 -1.76
CA GLY A 159 -8.61 -23.73 -1.35
C GLY A 159 -7.68 -22.65 -1.91
N THR A 160 -6.37 -22.91 -1.95
CA THR A 160 -5.39 -22.01 -2.57
C THR A 160 -5.55 -21.96 -4.10
N TYR A 161 -5.88 -23.08 -4.74
CA TYR A 161 -6.17 -23.12 -6.18
C TYR A 161 -7.44 -22.35 -6.55
N CYS A 162 -8.47 -22.40 -5.71
CA CYS A 162 -9.74 -21.69 -5.88
C CYS A 162 -9.59 -20.16 -5.89
N ARG A 163 -8.44 -19.61 -5.47
CA ARG A 163 -8.12 -18.17 -5.62
C ARG A 163 -8.21 -17.68 -7.07
N ARG A 164 -8.16 -18.58 -8.06
CA ARG A 164 -8.38 -18.27 -9.49
C ARG A 164 -9.76 -17.68 -9.79
N PHE A 165 -10.77 -17.98 -8.97
CA PHE A 165 -12.16 -17.52 -9.16
C PHE A 165 -12.42 -16.14 -8.52
N GLY A 166 -11.36 -15.36 -8.30
CA GLY A 166 -11.46 -14.02 -7.71
C GLY A 166 -11.69 -14.04 -6.19
N PRO A 167 -12.22 -12.94 -5.62
CA PRO A 167 -12.35 -12.76 -4.17
C PRO A 167 -13.16 -13.87 -3.47
N ARG A 168 -14.29 -14.29 -4.06
CA ARG A 168 -15.13 -15.36 -3.47
C ARG A 168 -14.42 -16.71 -3.45
N GLY A 169 -13.61 -17.00 -4.47
CA GLY A 169 -12.77 -18.20 -4.50
C GLY A 169 -11.69 -18.20 -3.41
N PHE A 170 -11.08 -17.04 -3.13
CA PHE A 170 -10.14 -16.88 -2.02
C PHE A 170 -10.81 -17.13 -0.65
N ILE A 171 -11.98 -16.53 -0.44
CA ILE A 171 -12.76 -16.69 0.80
C ILE A 171 -13.23 -18.14 0.97
N GLY A 172 -13.81 -18.72 -0.09
CA GLY A 172 -14.28 -20.10 -0.08
C GLY A 172 -13.17 -21.08 0.25
N GLY A 173 -11.97 -20.90 -0.33
CA GLY A 173 -10.81 -21.73 -0.01
C GLY A 173 -10.37 -21.64 1.45
N MET A 174 -10.39 -20.45 2.05
CA MET A 174 -10.10 -20.27 3.47
C MET A 174 -11.14 -20.96 4.36
N LEU A 175 -12.41 -20.91 3.97
CA LEU A 175 -13.52 -21.52 4.71
C LEU A 175 -13.56 -23.04 4.57
N LEU A 176 -13.12 -23.61 3.45
CA LEU A 176 -12.94 -25.06 3.31
C LEU A 176 -11.97 -25.57 4.38
N PHE A 177 -10.80 -24.93 4.50
CA PHE A 177 -9.82 -25.25 5.54
C PHE A 177 -10.39 -25.04 6.94
N MET A 178 -11.03 -23.90 7.19
CA MET A 178 -11.56 -23.60 8.53
C MET A 178 -12.64 -24.60 8.95
N GLY A 179 -13.51 -25.01 8.03
CA GLY A 179 -14.51 -26.06 8.27
C GLY A 179 -13.84 -27.40 8.60
N THR A 180 -12.92 -27.88 7.76
CA THR A 180 -12.17 -29.13 8.02
C THR A 180 -11.44 -29.08 9.35
N PHE A 181 -10.71 -28.00 9.61
CA PHE A 181 -9.93 -27.82 10.83
C PHE A 181 -10.81 -27.83 12.08
N MET A 182 -11.90 -27.06 12.05
CA MET A 182 -12.82 -26.99 13.18
C MET A 182 -13.54 -28.33 13.40
N GLY A 183 -13.88 -29.04 12.33
CA GLY A 183 -14.51 -30.35 12.42
C GLY A 183 -13.60 -31.39 13.03
N ASP A 184 -12.33 -31.43 12.63
CA ASP A 184 -11.30 -32.29 13.21
C ASP A 184 -11.02 -31.93 14.69
N PHE A 185 -10.96 -30.62 14.99
CA PHE A 185 -10.74 -30.11 16.35
C PHE A 185 -11.89 -30.48 17.31
N MET A 186 -13.14 -30.44 16.82
CA MET A 186 -14.34 -30.66 17.63
C MET A 186 -14.87 -32.10 17.59
N GLY A 187 -14.52 -32.89 16.57
CA GLY A 187 -15.17 -34.19 16.29
C GLY A 187 -14.96 -35.27 17.35
N LYS A 188 -14.01 -35.10 18.27
CA LYS A 188 -13.86 -35.97 19.46
C LYS A 188 -14.81 -35.63 20.60
N ALA A 189 -15.33 -34.41 20.64
CA ALA A 189 -16.21 -33.91 21.69
C ALA A 189 -17.68 -33.81 21.23
N ILE A 190 -17.90 -33.68 19.92
CA ILE A 190 -19.20 -33.35 19.34
C ILE A 190 -19.52 -34.33 18.21
N SER A 191 -20.77 -34.82 18.20
CA SER A 191 -21.24 -35.80 17.22
C SER A 191 -21.86 -35.11 15.98
N LEU A 192 -22.06 -35.87 14.90
CA LEU A 192 -22.83 -35.40 13.74
C LEU A 192 -24.28 -35.01 14.10
N GLY A 193 -24.85 -35.55 15.19
CA GLY A 193 -26.18 -35.19 15.67
C GLY A 193 -26.28 -33.74 16.13
N ASP A 194 -25.17 -33.16 16.58
CA ASP A 194 -25.09 -31.79 17.09
C ASP A 194 -24.84 -30.75 15.98
N LEU A 195 -24.68 -31.20 14.72
CA LEU A 195 -24.43 -30.32 13.58
C LEU A 195 -25.54 -29.26 13.41
N GLY A 196 -26.79 -29.60 13.76
CA GLY A 196 -27.90 -28.64 13.74
C GLY A 196 -27.66 -27.43 14.67
N TRP A 197 -27.12 -27.67 15.86
CA TRP A 197 -26.75 -26.61 16.81
C TRP A 197 -25.57 -25.80 16.30
N LEU A 198 -24.55 -26.45 15.74
CA LEU A 198 -23.40 -25.75 15.14
C LEU A 198 -23.83 -24.85 13.97
N CYS A 199 -24.74 -25.33 13.12
CA CYS A 199 -25.34 -24.52 12.05
C CYS A 199 -26.14 -23.33 12.60
N ALA A 200 -26.84 -23.50 13.72
CA ALA A 200 -27.56 -22.41 14.37
C ALA A 200 -26.61 -21.34 14.91
N GLU A 201 -25.54 -21.72 15.61
CA GLU A 201 -24.49 -20.80 16.09
C GLU A 201 -23.87 -20.01 14.91
N LEU A 202 -23.43 -20.72 13.86
CA LEU A 202 -22.90 -20.10 12.65
C LEU A 202 -23.90 -19.12 12.01
N GLY A 203 -25.19 -19.48 12.02
CA GLY A 203 -26.28 -18.66 11.52
C GLY A 203 -26.51 -17.39 12.33
N ILE A 204 -26.38 -17.45 13.67
CA ILE A 204 -26.45 -16.28 14.55
C ILE A 204 -25.27 -15.36 14.31
N GLY A 205 -24.04 -15.91 14.27
CA GLY A 205 -22.85 -15.17 13.92
C GLY A 205 -22.97 -14.45 12.58
N LEU A 206 -23.54 -15.14 11.58
CA LEU A 206 -23.80 -14.58 10.25
C LEU A 206 -24.85 -13.45 10.28
N LEU A 207 -25.94 -13.65 11.01
CA LEU A 207 -27.02 -12.67 11.14
C LEU A 207 -26.50 -11.39 11.82
N VAL A 208 -25.80 -11.53 12.94
CA VAL A 208 -25.22 -10.39 13.66
C VAL A 208 -24.18 -9.69 12.78
N ALA A 209 -23.31 -10.42 12.08
CA ALA A 209 -22.37 -9.83 11.13
C ALA A 209 -23.09 -9.03 10.02
N GLY A 210 -24.21 -9.54 9.51
CA GLY A 210 -25.07 -8.84 8.57
C GLY A 210 -25.68 -7.56 9.15
N VAL A 211 -26.25 -7.63 10.35
CA VAL A 211 -26.83 -6.48 11.06
C VAL A 211 -25.79 -5.42 11.34
N VAL A 212 -24.58 -5.79 11.79
CA VAL A 212 -23.51 -4.83 12.04
C VAL A 212 -23.03 -4.20 10.74
N ARG A 213 -22.82 -4.99 9.68
CA ARG A 213 -22.36 -4.51 8.37
C ARG A 213 -23.37 -3.59 7.69
N PHE A 214 -24.65 -3.93 7.70
CA PHE A 214 -25.69 -3.17 6.99
C PHE A 214 -26.47 -2.20 7.90
N GLY A 215 -26.34 -2.30 9.22
CA GLY A 215 -26.93 -1.37 10.18
C GLY A 215 -25.93 -0.31 10.64
N LEU A 216 -24.83 -0.74 11.28
CA LEU A 216 -23.86 0.18 11.90
C LEU A 216 -22.82 0.70 10.89
N PHE A 217 -22.33 -0.18 10.02
CA PHE A 217 -21.21 0.11 9.10
C PHE A 217 -21.61 0.15 7.62
N TYR A 218 -22.87 0.49 7.33
CA TYR A 218 -23.43 0.41 5.97
C TYR A 218 -22.46 0.96 4.91
N PRO A 219 -22.17 0.19 3.83
CA PRO A 219 -21.25 0.62 2.78
C PRO A 219 -21.80 1.84 2.07
N ARG A 220 -21.13 2.99 2.24
CA ARG A 220 -21.50 4.27 1.62
C ARG A 220 -20.31 4.79 0.81
N PRO A 221 -20.04 4.21 -0.38
CA PRO A 221 -18.83 4.51 -1.16
C PRO A 221 -18.63 6.00 -1.43
N ALA A 222 -19.71 6.74 -1.71
CA ALA A 222 -19.67 8.20 -1.87
C ALA A 222 -19.18 8.95 -0.60
N LYS A 223 -19.60 8.51 0.61
CA LYS A 223 -19.12 9.12 1.87
C LYS A 223 -17.66 8.77 2.15
N ASP A 224 -17.25 7.56 1.78
CA ASP A 224 -15.87 7.09 1.94
C ASP A 224 -14.92 7.88 1.03
N LEU A 225 -15.32 8.13 -0.22
CA LEU A 225 -14.63 9.01 -1.16
C LEU A 225 -14.51 10.45 -0.62
N ARG A 226 -15.61 11.06 -0.18
CA ARG A 226 -15.59 12.43 0.40
C ARG A 226 -14.68 12.52 1.63
N ARG A 227 -14.62 11.47 2.46
CA ARG A 227 -13.71 11.41 3.61
C ARG A 227 -12.25 11.30 3.16
N ALA A 228 -11.96 10.49 2.13
CA ALA A 228 -10.64 10.39 1.55
C ALA A 228 -10.18 11.73 0.96
N GLN A 229 -11.05 12.45 0.24
CA GLN A 229 -10.77 13.80 -0.28
C GLN A 229 -10.43 14.81 0.83
N ARG A 230 -11.24 14.87 1.90
CA ARG A 230 -10.96 15.74 3.07
C ARG A 230 -9.63 15.41 3.74
N SER A 231 -9.34 14.11 3.89
CA SER A 231 -8.06 13.63 4.43
C SER A 231 -6.89 14.04 3.53
N TYR A 232 -7.06 13.98 2.21
CA TYR A 232 -6.06 14.40 1.25
C TYR A 232 -5.79 15.91 1.32
N ALA A 233 -6.83 16.75 1.35
CA ALA A 233 -6.70 18.20 1.52
C ALA A 233 -5.98 18.59 2.83
N ALA A 234 -6.23 17.87 3.93
CA ALA A 234 -5.49 18.06 5.17
C ALA A 234 -4.00 17.68 5.06
N ARG A 235 -3.69 16.59 4.33
CA ARG A 235 -2.30 16.17 4.06
C ARG A 235 -1.56 17.13 3.13
N ALA A 236 -2.27 17.71 2.16
CA ALA A 236 -1.75 18.73 1.25
C ALA A 236 -1.30 19.98 2.01
N ARG A 237 -2.16 20.54 2.87
CA ARG A 237 -1.79 21.67 3.73
C ARG A 237 -0.62 21.37 4.65
N ARG A 238 -0.58 20.16 5.21
CA ARG A 238 0.55 19.72 6.02
C ARG A 238 1.86 19.66 5.22
N LEU A 239 1.80 19.26 3.95
CA LEU A 239 2.97 19.31 3.08
C LEU A 239 3.42 20.76 2.86
N ALA A 240 2.51 21.66 2.50
CA ALA A 240 2.83 23.08 2.35
C ALA A 240 3.46 23.69 3.61
N LYS A 241 2.95 23.34 4.80
CA LYS A 241 3.55 23.73 6.09
C LYS A 241 4.97 23.21 6.26
N LEU A 242 5.23 21.93 5.95
CA LEU A 242 6.58 21.36 6.02
C LEU A 242 7.53 22.00 5.00
N THR A 243 7.02 22.37 3.83
CA THR A 243 7.79 23.10 2.82
C THR A 243 8.15 24.51 3.31
N LEU A 244 7.21 25.20 3.95
CA LEU A 244 7.46 26.52 4.54
C LEU A 244 8.49 26.44 5.68
N GLU A 245 8.36 25.47 6.59
CA GLU A 245 9.34 25.20 7.65
C GLU A 245 10.74 24.95 7.09
N LEU A 246 10.85 24.32 5.91
CA LEU A 246 12.12 24.07 5.24
C LEU A 246 12.76 25.34 4.65
N LEU A 247 11.95 26.28 4.15
CA LEU A 247 12.44 27.59 3.67
C LEU A 247 12.80 28.54 4.83
N ASP A 248 12.18 28.38 5.99
CA ASP A 248 12.43 29.23 7.16
C ASP A 248 13.68 28.81 7.96
N ASP A 249 14.03 27.51 7.98
CA ASP A 249 15.20 26.96 8.69
C ASP A 249 16.05 26.07 7.76
N PRO A 250 16.94 26.67 6.95
CA PRO A 250 17.80 25.93 6.02
C PRO A 250 18.86 25.06 6.72
N ASP A 251 19.30 25.42 7.93
CA ASP A 251 20.33 24.71 8.70
C ASP A 251 19.90 23.28 9.12
N HIS A 252 18.60 23.04 9.24
CA HIS A 252 18.03 21.70 9.49
C HIS A 252 17.56 20.96 8.22
N GLY A 253 18.06 21.39 7.04
CA GLY A 253 17.57 21.01 5.72
C GLY A 253 17.46 19.51 5.45
N GLU A 254 18.40 18.67 5.90
CA GLU A 254 18.32 17.22 5.63
C GLU A 254 17.17 16.53 6.36
N ARG A 255 16.97 16.85 7.64
CA ARG A 255 15.86 16.27 8.43
C ARG A 255 14.52 16.78 7.94
N GLY A 256 14.45 18.06 7.55
CA GLY A 256 13.28 18.67 6.92
C GLY A 256 12.95 18.00 5.58
N ALA A 257 13.92 17.87 4.69
CA ALA A 257 13.79 17.19 3.40
C ALA A 257 13.33 15.73 3.55
N GLN A 258 13.84 14.99 4.53
CA GLN A 258 13.38 13.62 4.80
C GLN A 258 11.92 13.57 5.28
N ARG A 259 11.47 14.55 6.10
CA ARG A 259 10.07 14.63 6.53
C ARG A 259 9.16 14.98 5.35
N LEU A 260 9.57 15.93 4.52
CA LEU A 260 8.87 16.35 3.30
C LEU A 260 8.70 15.17 2.33
N HIS A 261 9.78 14.46 2.03
CA HIS A 261 9.75 13.27 1.17
C HIS A 261 8.82 12.18 1.68
N ARG A 262 8.83 11.88 2.99
CA ARG A 262 7.87 10.92 3.59
C ARG A 262 6.43 11.36 3.45
N GLN A 263 6.16 12.67 3.55
CA GLN A 263 4.81 13.22 3.40
C GLN A 263 4.34 13.17 1.95
N LEU A 264 5.23 13.41 0.97
CA LEU A 264 4.94 13.25 -0.46
C LEU A 264 4.54 11.80 -0.80
N VAL A 265 5.27 10.81 -0.28
CA VAL A 265 4.92 9.38 -0.47
C VAL A 265 3.52 9.08 0.06
N ARG A 266 3.18 9.57 1.27
CA ARG A 266 1.86 9.39 1.88
C ARG A 266 0.73 10.12 1.16
N LEU A 267 1.05 11.23 0.51
CA LEU A 267 0.11 11.98 -0.30
C LEU A 267 -0.22 11.21 -1.59
N ASN A 268 0.81 10.70 -2.27
CA ASN A 268 0.64 9.87 -3.47
C ASN A 268 -0.10 8.56 -3.17
N GLU A 269 0.18 7.89 -2.05
CA GLU A 269 -0.60 6.72 -1.61
C GLU A 269 -2.09 7.07 -1.45
N ALA A 270 -2.40 8.23 -0.87
CA ALA A 270 -3.77 8.68 -0.71
C ALA A 270 -4.43 9.04 -2.06
N ALA A 271 -3.69 9.65 -2.99
CA ALA A 271 -4.17 9.93 -4.34
C ALA A 271 -4.53 8.65 -5.09
N LEU A 272 -3.67 7.63 -5.05
CA LEU A 272 -3.93 6.34 -5.70
C LEU A 272 -5.09 5.57 -5.05
N MET A 273 -5.27 5.70 -3.73
CA MET A 273 -6.45 5.15 -3.06
C MET A 273 -7.75 5.83 -3.49
N ILE A 274 -7.73 7.16 -3.68
CA ILE A 274 -8.87 7.91 -4.22
C ILE A 274 -9.11 7.50 -5.67
N ASP A 275 -8.07 7.42 -6.50
CA ASP A 275 -8.15 7.02 -7.90
C ASP A 275 -8.84 5.68 -8.09
N ALA A 276 -8.40 4.68 -7.31
CA ALA A 276 -8.99 3.36 -7.38
C ALA A 276 -10.43 3.30 -6.85
N GLN A 277 -10.84 4.24 -5.98
CA GLN A 277 -12.24 4.40 -5.57
C GLN A 277 -13.10 5.08 -6.64
N LEU A 278 -12.52 5.95 -7.48
CA LEU A 278 -13.25 6.58 -8.60
C LEU A 278 -13.68 5.58 -9.67
N GLY A 279 -13.05 4.40 -9.71
CA GLY A 279 -13.47 3.29 -10.57
C GLY A 279 -14.76 2.60 -10.12
N ASP A 280 -15.27 2.86 -8.92
CA ASP A 280 -16.56 2.34 -8.45
C ASP A 280 -17.70 3.30 -8.85
N PRO A 281 -18.63 2.89 -9.73
CA PRO A 281 -19.75 3.74 -10.15
C PRO A 281 -20.63 4.20 -8.97
N ALA A 282 -20.69 3.41 -7.89
CA ALA A 282 -21.45 3.77 -6.71
C ALA A 282 -20.76 4.88 -5.87
N ALA A 283 -19.45 5.09 -6.05
CA ALA A 283 -18.72 6.17 -5.41
C ALA A 283 -18.96 7.54 -6.08
N THR A 284 -19.27 7.55 -7.38
CA THR A 284 -19.42 8.75 -8.22
C THR A 284 -20.87 9.01 -8.64
N ALA A 285 -21.84 8.37 -7.97
CA ALA A 285 -23.26 8.35 -8.35
C ALA A 285 -23.97 9.74 -8.40
N ASP A 286 -23.31 10.82 -7.98
CA ASP A 286 -23.83 12.19 -7.99
C ASP A 286 -23.65 12.92 -9.35
N GLY A 287 -23.40 12.19 -10.45
CA GLY A 287 -23.30 12.78 -11.80
C GLY A 287 -21.96 13.43 -12.17
N SER A 288 -20.99 13.45 -11.25
CA SER A 288 -19.59 13.79 -11.56
C SER A 288 -18.92 12.65 -12.30
N SER A 289 -18.29 12.89 -13.47
CA SER A 289 -17.53 11.83 -14.14
C SER A 289 -16.30 11.49 -13.29
N GLY A 290 -16.10 10.19 -12.99
CA GLY A 290 -14.91 9.71 -12.29
C GLY A 290 -13.62 10.15 -12.99
N GLN A 291 -13.70 10.33 -14.31
CA GLN A 291 -12.63 10.87 -15.16
C GLN A 291 -12.31 12.35 -14.87
N LEU A 292 -13.29 13.22 -14.68
CA LEU A 292 -13.06 14.62 -14.33
C LEU A 292 -12.44 14.74 -12.92
N LEU A 293 -12.96 13.98 -11.96
CA LEU A 293 -12.39 13.94 -10.60
C LEU A 293 -10.96 13.40 -10.60
N HIS A 294 -10.67 12.42 -11.45
CA HIS A 294 -9.34 11.88 -11.66
C HIS A 294 -8.38 12.92 -12.22
N GLN A 295 -8.79 13.63 -13.27
CA GLN A 295 -8.01 14.71 -13.90
C GLN A 295 -7.65 15.78 -12.88
N ARG A 296 -8.63 16.31 -12.13
CA ARG A 296 -8.36 17.36 -11.13
C ARG A 296 -7.51 16.87 -9.97
N LEU A 297 -7.66 15.61 -9.55
CA LEU A 297 -6.78 15.02 -8.54
C LEU A 297 -5.32 14.94 -9.04
N PHE A 298 -5.11 14.61 -10.30
CA PHE A 298 -3.78 14.60 -10.92
C PHE A 298 -3.17 16.00 -10.92
N ASP A 299 -3.93 17.02 -11.33
CA ASP A 299 -3.49 18.42 -11.35
C ASP A 299 -3.05 18.88 -9.95
N VAL A 300 -3.87 18.64 -8.92
CA VAL A 300 -3.56 19.00 -7.53
C VAL A 300 -2.30 18.26 -7.05
N GLU A 301 -2.20 16.96 -7.32
CA GLU A 301 -1.05 16.16 -6.90
C GLU A 301 0.25 16.64 -7.55
N LEU A 302 0.19 16.93 -8.84
CA LEU A 302 1.31 17.41 -9.63
C LEU A 302 1.81 18.76 -9.12
N ALA A 303 0.90 19.74 -9.07
CA ALA A 303 1.20 21.10 -8.65
C ALA A 303 1.79 21.11 -7.23
N LEU A 304 1.19 20.38 -6.30
CA LEU A 304 1.65 20.28 -4.92
C LEU A 304 3.02 19.58 -4.78
N THR A 305 3.27 18.54 -5.57
CA THR A 305 4.59 17.87 -5.59
C THR A 305 5.66 18.81 -6.13
N ASN A 306 5.33 19.58 -7.17
CA ASN A 306 6.23 20.53 -7.78
C ASN A 306 6.54 21.71 -6.85
N VAL A 307 5.53 22.28 -6.17
CA VAL A 307 5.72 23.29 -5.11
C VAL A 307 6.72 22.81 -4.07
N ALA A 308 6.55 21.59 -3.55
CA ALA A 308 7.46 21.03 -2.54
C ALA A 308 8.89 20.79 -3.10
N ARG A 309 9.01 20.26 -4.31
CA ARG A 309 10.29 19.95 -4.95
C ARG A 309 11.07 21.21 -5.29
N PHE A 310 10.43 22.19 -5.92
CA PHE A 310 11.09 23.42 -6.33
C PHE A 310 11.43 24.28 -5.12
N ALA A 311 10.57 24.38 -4.09
CA ALA A 311 10.96 25.02 -2.84
C ALA A 311 12.16 24.35 -2.17
N GLN A 312 12.25 23.02 -2.18
CA GLN A 312 13.44 22.31 -1.69
C GLN A 312 14.68 22.59 -2.54
N ALA A 313 14.53 22.74 -3.86
CA ALA A 313 15.65 23.13 -4.72
C ALA A 313 16.11 24.57 -4.43
N MET A 314 15.17 25.48 -4.18
CA MET A 314 15.42 26.89 -3.82
C MET A 314 16.25 27.03 -2.54
N THR A 315 16.16 26.10 -1.56
CA THR A 315 17.02 26.19 -0.36
C THR A 315 18.51 25.95 -0.62
N ARG A 316 18.88 25.51 -1.83
CA ARG A 316 20.26 25.29 -2.25
C ARG A 316 20.75 26.33 -3.24
N LEU A 317 19.92 27.30 -3.56
CA LEU A 317 20.17 28.36 -4.53
C LEU A 317 20.20 29.70 -3.79
N ASP A 318 21.14 30.56 -4.15
CA ASP A 318 21.21 31.92 -3.59
C ASP A 318 20.19 32.80 -4.30
N LEU A 319 18.98 32.87 -3.72
CA LEU A 319 17.89 33.71 -4.24
C LEU A 319 17.88 35.07 -3.53
N PRO A 320 17.60 36.15 -4.26
CA PRO A 320 17.33 37.47 -3.69
C PRO A 320 16.24 37.42 -2.60
N ALA A 321 16.39 38.27 -1.57
CA ALA A 321 15.55 38.23 -0.37
C ALA A 321 14.07 38.54 -0.66
N ASP A 322 13.80 39.39 -1.65
CA ASP A 322 12.48 39.73 -2.18
C ASP A 322 11.81 38.54 -2.89
N GLN A 323 12.54 37.83 -3.75
CA GLN A 323 12.04 36.61 -4.41
C GLN A 323 11.72 35.52 -3.38
N LEU A 324 12.58 35.36 -2.38
CA LEU A 324 12.40 34.37 -1.32
C LEU A 324 11.26 34.77 -0.36
N ALA A 325 11.05 36.06 -0.12
CA ALA A 325 9.90 36.57 0.63
C ALA A 325 8.57 36.30 -0.10
N ALA A 326 8.52 36.53 -1.42
CA ALA A 326 7.34 36.21 -2.24
C ALA A 326 7.04 34.70 -2.22
N ALA A 327 8.07 33.84 -2.33
CA ALA A 327 7.91 32.39 -2.24
C ALA A 327 7.36 31.93 -0.87
N ARG A 328 7.85 32.51 0.23
CA ARG A 328 7.32 32.26 1.58
C ARG A 328 5.87 32.75 1.72
N GLY A 329 5.56 33.93 1.16
CA GLY A 329 4.21 34.48 1.14
C GLY A 329 3.20 33.56 0.44
N ALA A 330 3.60 33.03 -0.72
CA ALA A 330 2.79 32.07 -1.48
C ALA A 330 2.46 30.80 -0.67
N LEU A 331 3.45 30.20 0.01
CA LEU A 331 3.23 29.03 0.86
C LEU A 331 2.38 29.33 2.09
N ARG A 332 2.54 30.50 2.71
CA ARG A 332 1.67 30.95 3.82
C ARG A 332 0.22 31.05 3.38
N GLY A 333 -0.05 31.64 2.22
CA GLY A 333 -1.41 31.67 1.65
C GLY A 333 -2.03 30.28 1.51
N ILE A 334 -1.26 29.29 1.02
CA ILE A 334 -1.73 27.89 0.94
C ILE A 334 -2.03 27.28 2.33
N VAL A 335 -1.19 27.56 3.33
CA VAL A 335 -1.35 27.06 4.70
C VAL A 335 -2.60 27.66 5.37
N ASP A 336 -2.79 28.97 5.22
CA ASP A 336 -3.86 29.75 5.82
C ASP A 336 -5.21 29.64 5.08
N ARG A 337 -5.21 28.95 3.93
CA ARG A 337 -6.36 28.78 3.03
C ARG A 337 -6.79 30.07 2.35
N ASP A 338 -5.87 31.01 2.18
CA ASP A 338 -6.06 32.22 1.40
C ASP A 338 -5.48 32.01 -0.01
N GLN A 339 -6.33 31.55 -0.92
CA GLN A 339 -5.95 31.29 -2.31
C GLN A 339 -5.59 32.58 -3.05
N ALA A 340 -6.28 33.69 -2.75
CA ALA A 340 -6.02 34.97 -3.38
C ALA A 340 -4.65 35.52 -2.98
N ALA A 341 -4.28 35.40 -1.70
CA ALA A 341 -2.94 35.76 -1.23
C ALA A 341 -1.86 34.87 -1.86
N ALA A 342 -2.10 33.56 -1.95
CA ALA A 342 -1.16 32.64 -2.58
C ALA A 342 -0.91 32.99 -4.06
N ASP A 343 -1.98 33.28 -4.81
CA ASP A 343 -1.91 33.68 -6.21
C ASP A 343 -1.21 35.02 -6.41
N ALA A 344 -1.54 36.02 -5.59
CA ALA A 344 -0.92 37.34 -5.66
C ALA A 344 0.60 37.25 -5.43
N GLN A 345 1.04 36.48 -4.44
CA GLN A 345 2.46 36.29 -4.14
C GLN A 345 3.20 35.50 -5.23
N ALA A 346 2.54 34.50 -5.84
CA ALA A 346 3.13 33.75 -6.95
C ALA A 346 3.28 34.62 -8.21
N ARG A 347 2.29 35.47 -8.52
CA ARG A 347 2.39 36.44 -9.63
C ARG A 347 3.47 37.48 -9.37
N ALA A 348 3.55 38.02 -8.16
CA ALA A 348 4.62 38.95 -7.77
C ALA A 348 6.00 38.32 -7.97
N LEU A 349 6.19 37.03 -7.62
CA LEU A 349 7.43 36.32 -7.89
C LEU A 349 7.73 36.20 -9.40
N LEU A 350 6.73 35.90 -10.24
CA LEU A 350 6.91 35.86 -11.70
C LEU A 350 7.31 37.23 -12.27
N ASP A 351 6.74 38.32 -11.77
CA ASP A 351 7.06 39.68 -12.23
C ASP A 351 8.47 40.11 -11.79
N LEU A 352 8.91 39.73 -10.59
CA LEU A 352 10.31 39.92 -10.15
C LEU A 352 11.31 39.16 -11.02
N LEU A 353 10.97 37.94 -11.45
CA LEU A 353 11.85 37.14 -12.32
C LEU A 353 11.95 37.72 -13.73
N ARG A 354 10.86 38.27 -14.28
CA ARG A 354 10.86 38.91 -15.61
C ARG A 354 11.70 40.18 -15.67
N THR A 355 11.75 40.93 -14.57
CA THR A 355 12.53 42.18 -14.49
C THR A 355 14.01 41.92 -14.31
N ALA A 356 14.40 40.80 -13.70
CA ALA A 356 15.80 40.39 -13.55
C ALA A 356 16.45 39.85 -14.84
N ASP A 357 15.67 39.29 -15.77
CA ASP A 357 16.16 38.68 -17.03
C ASP A 357 16.68 39.72 -18.07
N VAL A 358 16.45 41.02 -17.84
CA VAL A 358 16.77 42.12 -18.77
C VAL A 358 18.19 42.69 -18.57
N ASP A 359 18.85 42.42 -17.43
CA ASP A 359 20.10 43.09 -17.01
C ASP A 359 21.39 42.23 -17.13
N VAL A 360 21.34 41.04 -17.75
CA VAL A 360 22.47 40.08 -17.72
C VAL A 360 23.44 40.27 -18.91
N ASP A 361 24.65 40.78 -18.62
CA ASP A 361 25.78 40.89 -19.54
C ASP A 361 26.97 39.97 -19.12
N ALA A 362 27.41 39.13 -20.06
CA ALA A 362 28.76 38.54 -20.28
C ALA A 362 29.57 37.75 -19.22
N ASP A 363 29.01 36.74 -18.52
CA ASP A 363 29.85 35.68 -17.90
C ASP A 363 29.19 34.26 -17.87
N ALA A 364 29.71 33.32 -18.67
CA ALA A 364 29.00 32.08 -19.07
C ALA A 364 28.74 31.03 -17.96
N VAL A 365 29.47 31.06 -16.84
CA VAL A 365 29.31 30.09 -15.73
C VAL A 365 28.44 30.64 -14.60
N ALA A 366 28.49 31.95 -14.35
CA ALA A 366 27.56 32.65 -13.46
C ALA A 366 26.14 32.64 -14.05
N ASP A 367 26.04 32.91 -15.36
CA ASP A 367 24.81 32.86 -16.15
C ASP A 367 24.06 31.51 -16.02
N ALA A 368 24.77 30.38 -16.08
CA ALA A 368 24.14 29.06 -15.97
C ALA A 368 23.53 28.76 -14.56
N ARG A 369 24.15 29.28 -13.49
CA ARG A 369 23.64 29.12 -12.11
C ARG A 369 22.46 30.05 -11.85
N ASP A 370 22.55 31.31 -12.26
CA ASP A 370 21.47 32.29 -12.14
C ASP A 370 20.25 31.86 -12.96
N ARG A 371 20.47 31.35 -14.17
CA ARG A 371 19.41 30.81 -15.02
C ARG A 371 18.74 29.57 -14.42
N THR A 372 19.48 28.72 -13.70
CA THR A 372 18.87 27.59 -12.97
C THR A 372 18.00 28.08 -11.82
N ALA A 373 18.44 29.11 -11.09
CA ALA A 373 17.64 29.74 -10.03
C ALA A 373 16.35 30.36 -10.57
N VAL A 374 16.43 31.09 -11.68
CA VAL A 374 15.26 31.68 -12.36
C VAL A 374 14.27 30.61 -12.80
N VAL A 375 14.74 29.53 -13.47
CA VAL A 375 13.85 28.43 -13.91
C VAL A 375 13.18 27.73 -12.73
N VAL A 376 13.91 27.47 -11.65
CA VAL A 376 13.35 26.82 -10.45
C VAL A 376 12.29 27.71 -9.78
N ALA A 377 12.58 29.00 -9.61
CA ALA A 377 11.64 29.96 -9.02
C ALA A 377 10.40 30.18 -9.91
N HIS A 378 10.59 30.25 -11.23
CA HIS A 378 9.50 30.34 -12.20
C HIS A 378 8.58 29.12 -12.13
N ARG A 379 9.16 27.90 -12.16
CA ARG A 379 8.38 26.66 -12.04
C ARG A 379 7.70 26.52 -10.68
N PHE A 380 8.32 27.01 -9.60
CA PHE A 380 7.67 27.08 -8.28
C PHE A 380 6.42 27.97 -8.33
N ALA A 381 6.55 29.20 -8.82
CA ALA A 381 5.44 30.15 -8.90
C ALA A 381 4.30 29.63 -9.79
N GLY A 382 4.62 29.11 -10.98
CA GLY A 382 3.64 28.48 -11.87
C GLY A 382 2.93 27.28 -11.23
N SER A 383 3.64 26.49 -10.41
CA SER A 383 3.05 25.36 -9.68
C SER A 383 2.12 25.82 -8.54
N VAL A 384 2.40 26.97 -7.91
CA VAL A 384 1.48 27.56 -6.91
C VAL A 384 0.16 27.96 -7.58
N LEU A 385 0.23 28.67 -8.72
CA LEU A 385 -0.96 29.09 -9.47
C LEU A 385 -1.79 27.89 -9.96
N ALA A 386 -1.13 26.86 -10.49
CA ALA A 386 -1.81 25.64 -10.89
C ALA A 386 -2.48 24.93 -9.69
N LEU A 387 -1.87 24.96 -8.51
CA LEU A 387 -2.39 24.30 -7.31
C LEU A 387 -3.65 25.00 -6.78
N THR A 388 -3.64 26.33 -6.68
CA THR A 388 -4.78 27.11 -6.18
C THR A 388 -6.00 26.92 -7.08
N GLU A 389 -5.80 26.98 -8.39
CA GLU A 389 -6.82 26.71 -9.40
C GLU A 389 -7.35 25.27 -9.26
N ALA A 390 -6.48 24.27 -9.38
CA ALA A 390 -6.89 22.87 -9.37
C ALA A 390 -7.57 22.45 -8.07
N MET A 391 -7.10 22.94 -6.91
CA MET A 391 -7.67 22.59 -5.61
C MET A 391 -9.04 23.23 -5.38
N SER A 392 -9.29 24.43 -5.95
CA SER A 392 -10.62 25.07 -5.91
C SER A 392 -11.64 24.24 -6.71
N GLN A 393 -11.28 23.84 -7.94
CA GLN A 393 -12.13 23.07 -8.85
C GLN A 393 -12.39 21.65 -8.31
N TRP A 394 -11.36 20.99 -7.78
CA TRP A 394 -11.49 19.63 -7.25
C TRP A 394 -12.43 19.54 -6.04
N LEU A 395 -12.38 20.52 -5.13
CA LEU A 395 -13.30 20.57 -4.00
C LEU A 395 -14.72 20.94 -4.41
N ALA A 396 -14.88 21.80 -5.43
CA ALA A 396 -16.18 22.21 -5.97
C ALA A 396 -16.91 21.05 -6.68
N LEU A 397 -16.19 20.20 -7.43
CA LEU A 397 -16.75 19.04 -8.16
C LEU A 397 -17.35 17.96 -7.24
N GLY A 398 -16.99 17.94 -5.96
CA GLY A 398 -17.65 17.08 -4.96
C GLY A 398 -19.02 17.61 -4.48
N SER A 399 -19.42 18.80 -4.93
CA SER A 399 -20.65 19.50 -4.53
C SER A 399 -21.52 20.03 -5.68
N ALA A 400 -20.94 20.26 -6.87
CA ALA A 400 -21.65 20.81 -8.01
C ALA A 400 -22.20 19.70 -8.92
N SER A 401 -23.50 19.80 -9.22
CA SER A 401 -24.26 18.91 -10.09
C SER A 401 -24.10 19.27 -11.58
N GLU A 402 -24.03 18.23 -12.41
CA GLU A 402 -24.78 18.08 -13.68
C GLU A 402 -24.19 18.39 -15.06
N GLN A 403 -22.99 18.93 -15.26
CA GLN A 403 -22.67 19.44 -16.62
C GLN A 403 -22.03 18.49 -17.66
N GLU A 404 -21.56 17.28 -17.32
CA GLU A 404 -20.97 16.39 -18.36
C GLU A 404 -21.14 14.90 -18.03
N ARG A 405 -22.27 14.32 -18.46
CA ARG A 405 -22.52 12.87 -18.39
C ARG A 405 -21.78 12.15 -19.51
N THR A 406 -20.51 11.82 -19.30
CA THR A 406 -19.84 10.82 -20.15
C THR A 406 -20.27 9.42 -19.69
N THR A 407 -20.84 8.62 -20.60
CA THR A 407 -21.29 7.24 -20.34
C THR A 407 -20.15 6.23 -20.24
N THR A 408 -18.89 6.64 -20.43
CA THR A 408 -17.72 5.78 -20.32
C THR A 408 -17.35 5.55 -18.87
N LEU A 409 -17.43 4.29 -18.43
CA LEU A 409 -16.94 3.85 -17.12
C LEU A 409 -15.42 4.11 -17.04
N PHE A 410 -15.02 4.97 -16.10
CA PHE A 410 -13.61 5.23 -15.82
C PHE A 410 -12.94 3.93 -15.35
N GLN A 411 -11.88 3.51 -16.05
CA GLN A 411 -11.05 2.40 -15.60
C GLN A 411 -9.86 2.93 -14.82
N PRO A 412 -9.75 2.61 -13.51
CA PRO A 412 -8.63 3.09 -12.70
C PRO A 412 -7.34 2.39 -13.11
N SER A 413 -6.23 3.12 -13.00
CA SER A 413 -4.89 2.60 -13.27
C SER A 413 -4.44 1.52 -12.27
N VAL A 414 -5.06 1.50 -11.08
CA VAL A 414 -4.75 0.56 -9.99
C VAL A 414 -6.05 0.03 -9.38
N MET A 415 -6.12 -1.27 -9.16
CA MET A 415 -7.21 -1.91 -8.42
C MET A 415 -6.84 -2.09 -6.95
N LEU A 416 -7.74 -1.71 -6.03
CA LEU A 416 -7.54 -1.96 -4.60
C LEU A 416 -7.76 -3.43 -4.27
N PHE A 417 -6.89 -3.99 -3.44
CA PHE A 417 -7.07 -5.28 -2.81
C PHE A 417 -7.39 -5.07 -1.33
N GLY A 418 -8.66 -5.27 -0.94
CA GLY A 418 -9.14 -5.04 0.42
C GLY A 418 -9.08 -3.59 0.88
N GLY A 419 -9.37 -2.65 -0.03
CA GLY A 419 -9.34 -1.22 0.25
C GLY A 419 -7.94 -0.61 0.30
N PHE A 420 -6.91 -1.33 -0.16
CA PHE A 420 -5.53 -0.85 -0.19
C PHE A 420 -4.81 -1.19 -1.50
N LEU A 421 -3.67 -0.54 -1.75
CA LEU A 421 -2.83 -0.79 -2.93
C LEU A 421 -2.30 -2.24 -2.96
N PRO A 422 -2.20 -2.87 -4.15
CA PRO A 422 -1.88 -4.28 -4.34
C PRO A 422 -0.41 -4.65 -4.06
N GLY A 423 0.47 -3.66 -3.86
CA GLY A 423 1.89 -3.88 -3.59
C GLY A 423 2.60 -4.59 -4.73
N SER A 424 3.43 -5.59 -4.42
CA SER A 424 4.20 -6.38 -5.39
C SER A 424 3.38 -7.42 -6.17
N ALA A 425 2.07 -7.54 -5.91
CA ALA A 425 1.23 -8.62 -6.45
C ALA A 425 1.18 -8.62 -7.99
N ALA A 426 1.02 -7.45 -8.62
CA ALA A 426 0.96 -7.32 -10.07
C ALA A 426 2.27 -7.74 -10.74
N ALA A 427 3.40 -7.20 -10.28
CA ALA A 427 4.72 -7.59 -10.78
C ALA A 427 5.02 -9.07 -10.55
N SER A 428 4.66 -9.62 -9.39
CA SER A 428 4.86 -11.04 -9.07
C SER A 428 4.00 -11.94 -9.97
N ALA A 429 2.79 -11.51 -10.31
CA ALA A 429 1.90 -12.25 -11.20
C ALA A 429 2.48 -12.35 -12.62
N MET A 430 2.99 -11.24 -13.16
CA MET A 430 3.69 -11.21 -14.44
C MET A 430 4.97 -12.07 -14.39
N ALA A 431 5.80 -11.89 -13.37
CA ALA A 431 7.03 -12.64 -13.20
C ALA A 431 6.83 -14.16 -13.05
N SER A 432 5.68 -14.61 -12.55
CA SER A 432 5.37 -16.03 -12.36
C SER A 432 5.08 -16.77 -13.67
N VAL A 433 4.61 -16.07 -14.71
CA VAL A 433 4.24 -16.65 -16.01
C VAL A 433 5.30 -16.45 -17.10
N GLU A 434 6.31 -15.63 -16.82
CA GLU A 434 7.47 -15.42 -17.69
C GLU A 434 8.62 -16.35 -17.29
N SER A 435 9.45 -16.75 -18.27
CA SER A 435 10.70 -17.47 -17.97
C SER A 435 11.83 -16.48 -17.79
N GLY A 436 12.61 -16.66 -16.72
CA GLY A 436 13.91 -16.04 -16.55
C GLY A 436 15.07 -16.95 -16.93
N ASP A 437 16.28 -16.40 -16.87
CA ASP A 437 17.52 -17.07 -17.29
C ASP A 437 17.95 -18.19 -16.32
N HIS A 438 17.67 -17.99 -15.04
CA HIS A 438 18.07 -18.89 -13.96
C HIS A 438 17.16 -20.12 -13.92
N ILE A 439 17.70 -21.30 -13.59
CA ILE A 439 16.95 -22.58 -13.56
C ILE A 439 15.65 -22.46 -12.74
N ALA A 440 15.75 -21.84 -11.57
CA ALA A 440 14.64 -21.52 -10.67
C ALA A 440 13.52 -20.66 -11.32
N ASP A 441 13.89 -19.75 -12.21
CA ASP A 441 12.98 -18.79 -12.85
C ASP A 441 12.43 -19.31 -14.19
N ARG A 442 12.84 -20.50 -14.64
CA ARG A 442 12.35 -21.11 -15.90
C ARG A 442 10.92 -21.61 -15.80
N ALA A 443 10.48 -22.00 -14.60
CA ALA A 443 9.18 -22.60 -14.37
C ALA A 443 8.03 -21.57 -14.52
N ARG A 444 7.27 -21.71 -15.62
CA ARG A 444 6.08 -20.89 -15.90
C ARG A 444 4.86 -21.52 -15.24
N LEU A 445 4.40 -20.91 -14.15
CA LEU A 445 3.20 -21.35 -13.44
C LEU A 445 2.33 -20.14 -13.15
N LYS A 446 1.03 -20.26 -13.36
CA LYS A 446 0.11 -19.22 -12.90
C LYS A 446 0.24 -19.08 -11.37
N PRO A 447 0.18 -17.85 -10.81
CA PRO A 447 0.46 -17.62 -9.38
C PRO A 447 -0.33 -18.51 -8.42
N TYR A 448 -1.61 -18.75 -8.72
CA TYR A 448 -2.47 -19.62 -7.91
C TYR A 448 -2.06 -21.10 -7.97
N VAL A 449 -1.50 -21.58 -9.08
CA VAL A 449 -1.00 -22.96 -9.22
C VAL A 449 0.28 -23.13 -8.41
N ARG A 450 1.22 -22.20 -8.57
CA ARG A 450 2.48 -22.16 -7.81
C ARG A 450 2.19 -22.17 -6.31
N ALA A 451 1.33 -21.26 -5.85
CA ALA A 451 0.95 -21.15 -4.45
C ALA A 451 0.23 -22.41 -3.94
N ALA A 452 -0.65 -23.03 -4.73
CA ALA A 452 -1.36 -24.24 -4.32
C ALA A 452 -0.42 -25.42 -4.08
N ILE A 453 0.57 -25.63 -4.98
CA ILE A 453 1.58 -26.67 -4.82
C ILE A 453 2.46 -26.37 -3.59
N GLN A 454 2.95 -25.14 -3.47
CA GLN A 454 3.78 -24.74 -2.33
C GLN A 454 3.05 -24.91 -1.00
N VAL A 455 1.78 -24.46 -0.91
CA VAL A 455 0.96 -24.62 0.30
C VAL A 455 0.75 -26.10 0.62
N ALA A 456 0.40 -26.94 -0.35
CA ALA A 456 0.19 -28.36 -0.12
C ALA A 456 1.46 -29.05 0.42
N VAL A 457 2.62 -28.79 -0.18
CA VAL A 457 3.91 -29.35 0.26
C VAL A 457 4.30 -28.82 1.65
N ALA A 458 4.16 -27.50 1.88
CA ALA A 458 4.50 -26.89 3.16
C ALA A 458 3.61 -27.37 4.30
N VAL A 459 2.32 -27.52 4.05
CA VAL A 459 1.37 -28.03 5.04
C VAL A 459 1.62 -29.50 5.32
N ALA A 460 1.86 -30.33 4.30
CA ALA A 460 2.20 -31.73 4.50
C ALA A 460 3.48 -31.90 5.33
N GLY A 461 4.52 -31.12 5.02
CA GLY A 461 5.75 -31.12 5.81
C GLY A 461 5.56 -30.61 7.25
N ALA A 462 4.73 -29.57 7.44
CA ALA A 462 4.42 -29.03 8.76
C ALA A 462 3.58 -30.00 9.61
N ILE A 463 2.65 -30.74 8.99
CA ILE A 463 1.93 -31.84 9.64
C ILE A 463 2.93 -32.91 10.06
N ALA A 464 3.75 -33.42 9.14
CA ALA A 464 4.68 -34.50 9.45
C ALA A 464 5.66 -34.14 10.59
N LEU A 465 6.28 -32.96 10.54
CA LEU A 465 7.22 -32.52 11.59
C LEU A 465 6.52 -32.09 12.88
N GLY A 466 5.34 -31.47 12.79
CA GLY A 466 4.55 -31.10 13.98
C GLY A 466 4.02 -32.33 14.71
N ASP A 467 3.62 -33.36 13.97
CA ASP A 467 3.14 -34.64 14.51
C ASP A 467 4.24 -35.36 15.29
N LEU A 468 5.49 -35.31 14.79
CA LEU A 468 6.65 -35.85 15.51
C LEU A 468 6.95 -35.10 16.84
N LEU A 469 6.57 -33.82 16.94
CA LEU A 469 6.81 -33.02 18.14
C LEU A 469 5.74 -33.25 19.22
N SER A 470 4.45 -33.18 18.85
CA SER A 470 3.35 -33.18 19.83
C SER A 470 2.28 -34.24 19.62
N GLY A 471 2.24 -34.90 18.45
CA GLY A 471 1.28 -35.95 18.06
C GLY A 471 -0.18 -35.51 17.91
N GLN A 472 -0.67 -34.65 18.80
CA GLN A 472 -2.08 -34.23 18.84
C GLN A 472 -2.30 -32.75 18.54
N ARG A 473 -1.27 -31.89 18.58
CA ARG A 473 -1.44 -30.43 18.55
C ARG A 473 -0.70 -29.72 17.40
N TYR A 474 -0.42 -30.38 16.28
CA TYR A 474 0.31 -29.85 15.10
C TYR A 474 -0.31 -28.61 14.39
N TYR A 475 -1.45 -28.12 14.85
CA TYR A 475 -2.22 -27.08 14.16
C TYR A 475 -1.50 -25.74 14.06
N TRP A 476 -0.69 -25.34 15.06
CA TRP A 476 0.08 -24.10 14.95
C TRP A 476 1.15 -24.16 13.88
N ALA A 477 1.76 -25.33 13.65
CA ALA A 477 2.71 -25.54 12.56
C ALA A 477 2.01 -25.41 11.20
N VAL A 478 0.82 -26.01 11.05
CA VAL A 478 0.01 -25.92 9.83
C VAL A 478 -0.42 -24.48 9.54
N ILE A 479 -0.97 -23.78 10.54
CA ILE A 479 -1.38 -22.38 10.39
C ILE A 479 -0.15 -21.52 10.09
N ALA A 480 1.02 -21.79 10.68
CA ALA A 480 2.29 -21.10 10.40
C ALA A 480 2.74 -21.26 8.97
N ALA A 481 2.71 -22.49 8.45
CA ALA A 481 3.00 -22.76 7.06
C ALA A 481 2.01 -22.05 6.13
N PHE A 482 0.71 -22.22 6.34
CA PHE A 482 -0.33 -21.65 5.47
C PHE A 482 -0.29 -20.12 5.39
N ILE A 483 -0.28 -19.42 6.53
CA ILE A 483 -0.37 -17.95 6.53
C ILE A 483 0.88 -17.31 5.90
N THR A 484 2.03 -17.99 5.89
CA THR A 484 3.24 -17.53 5.20
C THR A 484 2.97 -17.26 3.71
N PHE A 485 2.12 -18.07 3.07
CA PHE A 485 1.71 -17.94 1.66
C PHE A 485 0.47 -17.05 1.43
N MET A 486 -0.05 -16.38 2.47
CA MET A 486 -1.17 -15.45 2.31
C MET A 486 -0.67 -14.01 2.15
N GLY A 487 -1.02 -13.34 1.05
CA GLY A 487 -0.75 -11.91 0.86
C GLY A 487 0.73 -11.51 0.72
N ALA A 488 1.64 -12.48 0.59
CA ALA A 488 3.05 -12.29 0.26
C ALA A 488 3.33 -12.97 -1.08
N ASN A 489 3.83 -12.21 -2.06
CA ASN A 489 3.88 -12.63 -3.46
C ASN A 489 5.29 -12.97 -3.94
N THR A 490 6.32 -12.63 -3.18
CA THR A 490 7.72 -12.96 -3.48
C THR A 490 8.36 -13.80 -2.37
N SER A 491 9.42 -14.55 -2.69
CA SER A 491 10.14 -15.35 -1.68
C SER A 491 10.62 -14.50 -0.50
N GLY A 492 11.16 -13.30 -0.74
CA GLY A 492 11.62 -12.42 0.35
C GLY A 492 10.50 -11.91 1.25
N GLU A 493 9.31 -11.64 0.71
CA GLU A 493 8.15 -11.27 1.51
C GLU A 493 7.64 -12.43 2.37
N GLN A 494 7.58 -13.63 1.79
CA GLN A 494 7.14 -14.84 2.48
C GLN A 494 8.09 -15.20 3.62
N ILE A 495 9.41 -15.19 3.38
CA ILE A 495 10.43 -15.44 4.42
C ILE A 495 10.30 -14.42 5.57
N ARG A 496 10.24 -13.13 5.25
CA ARG A 496 10.08 -12.09 6.27
C ARG A 496 8.78 -12.26 7.07
N LYS A 497 7.69 -12.67 6.41
CA LYS A 497 6.42 -12.93 7.07
C LYS A 497 6.51 -14.12 8.03
N ALA A 498 7.20 -15.19 7.64
CA ALA A 498 7.46 -16.34 8.49
C ALA A 498 8.26 -15.94 9.74
N LEU A 499 9.31 -15.13 9.59
CA LEU A 499 10.12 -14.61 10.70
C LEU A 499 9.30 -13.69 11.63
N TYR A 500 8.51 -12.76 11.06
CA TYR A 500 7.63 -11.90 11.85
C TYR A 500 6.54 -12.68 12.58
N ARG A 501 6.16 -13.85 12.09
CA ARG A 501 5.25 -14.72 12.81
C ARG A 501 5.91 -15.32 14.04
N VAL A 502 7.11 -15.87 13.93
CA VAL A 502 7.84 -16.41 15.09
C VAL A 502 8.10 -15.31 16.12
N GLY A 503 8.63 -14.16 15.70
CA GLY A 503 8.88 -13.02 16.59
C GLY A 503 7.60 -12.45 17.21
N GLY A 504 6.52 -12.33 16.44
CA GLY A 504 5.22 -11.88 16.94
C GLY A 504 4.60 -12.85 17.94
N THR A 505 4.74 -14.16 17.73
CA THR A 505 4.28 -15.18 18.69
C THR A 505 5.08 -15.11 19.98
N LEU A 506 6.41 -14.97 19.92
CA LEU A 506 7.25 -14.80 21.11
C LEU A 506 6.82 -13.59 21.94
N VAL A 507 6.71 -12.42 21.31
CA VAL A 507 6.29 -11.17 21.97
C VAL A 507 4.85 -11.28 22.50
N GLY A 508 3.96 -11.90 21.73
CA GLY A 508 2.58 -12.15 22.12
C GLY A 508 2.42 -13.11 23.29
N ILE A 509 3.27 -14.13 23.39
CA ILE A 509 3.32 -15.04 24.55
C ILE A 509 3.75 -14.26 25.79
N LEU A 510 4.80 -13.44 25.70
CA LEU A 510 5.26 -12.64 26.84
C LEU A 510 4.16 -11.71 27.37
N ILE A 511 3.53 -10.94 26.48
CA ILE A 511 2.43 -10.04 26.85
C ILE A 511 1.22 -10.84 27.34
N GLY A 512 0.86 -11.91 26.62
CA GLY A 512 -0.29 -12.76 26.91
C GLY A 512 -0.19 -13.42 28.28
N SER A 513 1.00 -13.93 28.65
CA SER A 513 1.27 -14.50 29.97
C SER A 513 1.13 -13.46 31.07
N VAL A 514 1.69 -12.26 30.91
CA VAL A 514 1.55 -11.19 31.93
C VAL A 514 0.09 -10.82 32.14
N LEU A 515 -0.67 -10.64 31.06
CA LEU A 515 -2.09 -10.29 31.14
C LEU A 515 -2.94 -11.44 31.70
N ALA A 516 -2.63 -12.70 31.35
CA ALA A 516 -3.32 -13.87 31.90
C ALA A 516 -3.23 -13.95 33.43
N HIS A 517 -2.05 -13.68 34.00
CA HIS A 517 -1.88 -13.67 35.46
C HIS A 517 -2.56 -12.46 36.12
N ALA A 518 -2.62 -11.32 35.43
CA ALA A 518 -3.25 -10.10 35.95
C ALA A 518 -4.78 -10.15 35.92
N VAL A 519 -5.37 -10.76 34.89
CA VAL A 519 -6.82 -10.85 34.69
C VAL A 519 -7.43 -12.02 35.46
N GLY A 520 -6.73 -13.15 35.56
CA GLY A 520 -7.25 -14.37 36.17
C GLY A 520 -8.45 -14.94 35.41
N HIS A 521 -9.39 -15.55 36.14
CA HIS A 521 -10.56 -16.25 35.57
C HIS A 521 -11.76 -15.33 35.31
N ASP A 522 -11.62 -14.01 35.42
CA ASP A 522 -12.70 -13.08 35.10
C ASP A 522 -12.98 -13.06 33.59
N ALA A 523 -14.11 -13.66 33.19
CA ALA A 523 -14.52 -13.77 31.79
C ALA A 523 -14.76 -12.40 31.13
N ALA A 524 -15.29 -11.42 31.85
CA ALA A 524 -15.59 -10.09 31.29
C ALA A 524 -14.30 -9.30 31.01
N LEU A 525 -13.35 -9.36 31.94
CA LEU A 525 -12.02 -8.76 31.74
C LEU A 525 -11.24 -9.48 30.64
N SER A 526 -11.30 -10.81 30.57
CA SER A 526 -10.69 -11.61 29.51
C SER A 526 -11.21 -11.22 28.13
N ILE A 527 -12.54 -11.12 27.95
CA ILE A 527 -13.16 -10.64 26.71
C ILE A 527 -12.70 -9.22 26.37
N THR A 528 -12.63 -8.33 27.35
CA THR A 528 -12.16 -6.95 27.13
C THR A 528 -10.73 -6.92 26.61
N VAL A 529 -9.82 -7.69 27.22
CA VAL A 529 -8.43 -7.82 26.77
C VAL A 529 -8.36 -8.40 25.36
N ILE A 530 -9.16 -9.44 25.05
CA ILE A 530 -9.26 -10.02 23.72
C ILE A 530 -9.65 -8.94 22.69
N LEU A 531 -10.73 -8.19 22.94
CA LEU A 531 -11.23 -7.19 22.01
C LEU A 531 -10.22 -6.05 21.80
N VAL A 532 -9.55 -5.58 22.86
CA VAL A 532 -8.48 -4.56 22.76
C VAL A 532 -7.27 -5.08 21.99
N ALA A 533 -6.83 -6.30 22.26
CA ALA A 533 -5.69 -6.93 21.57
C ALA A 533 -5.98 -7.13 20.07
N LEU A 534 -7.19 -7.59 19.73
CA LEU A 534 -7.64 -7.70 18.35
C LEU A 534 -7.77 -6.33 17.66
N PHE A 535 -8.28 -5.31 18.36
CA PHE A 535 -8.36 -3.94 17.83
C PHE A 535 -6.98 -3.43 17.43
N LEU A 536 -6.00 -3.51 18.34
CA LEU A 536 -4.62 -3.11 18.08
C LEU A 536 -4.00 -3.95 16.96
N GLY A 537 -4.27 -5.26 16.94
CA GLY A 537 -3.87 -6.17 15.88
C GLY A 537 -4.35 -5.71 14.51
N PHE A 538 -5.65 -5.54 14.31
CA PHE A 538 -6.24 -5.10 13.05
C PHE A 538 -5.79 -3.69 12.64
N TYR A 539 -5.67 -2.77 13.60
CA TYR A 539 -5.25 -1.40 13.32
C TYR A 539 -3.78 -1.34 12.83
N LEU A 540 -2.89 -2.11 13.47
CA LEU A 540 -1.45 -2.07 13.22
C LEU A 540 -0.96 -3.09 12.19
N MET A 541 -1.78 -4.08 11.78
CA MET A 541 -1.35 -5.15 10.85
C MET A 541 -0.82 -4.63 9.52
N ARG A 542 -1.32 -3.49 9.04
CA ARG A 542 -0.86 -2.86 7.79
C ARG A 542 0.51 -2.19 7.92
N ILE A 543 0.94 -1.88 9.15
CA ILE A 543 2.30 -1.40 9.41
C ILE A 543 3.26 -2.59 9.48
N ASN A 544 2.90 -3.60 10.27
CA ASN A 544 3.62 -4.86 10.34
C ASN A 544 2.67 -5.98 10.76
N TYR A 545 2.66 -7.07 9.99
CA TYR A 545 1.88 -8.27 10.27
C TYR A 545 2.14 -8.86 11.67
N ALA A 546 3.34 -8.67 12.23
CA ALA A 546 3.69 -9.12 13.58
C ALA A 546 2.70 -8.63 14.66
N PHE A 547 2.14 -7.42 14.52
CA PHE A 547 1.16 -6.89 15.47
C PHE A 547 -0.14 -7.70 15.52
N MET A 548 -0.59 -8.21 14.37
CA MET A 548 -1.75 -9.11 14.32
C MET A 548 -1.44 -10.43 15.02
N VAL A 549 -0.22 -10.95 14.83
CA VAL A 549 0.22 -12.18 15.50
C VAL A 549 0.28 -12.00 17.00
N VAL A 550 0.81 -10.87 17.49
CA VAL A 550 0.78 -10.51 18.92
C VAL A 550 -0.65 -10.48 19.42
N GLY A 551 -1.56 -9.77 18.74
CA GLY A 551 -2.97 -9.68 19.13
C GLY A 551 -3.69 -11.03 19.21
N ILE A 552 -3.55 -11.88 18.19
CA ILE A 552 -4.10 -13.26 18.18
C ILE A 552 -3.45 -14.11 19.28
N THR A 553 -2.16 -13.92 19.56
CA THR A 553 -1.46 -14.70 20.59
C THR A 553 -1.93 -14.34 21.99
N VAL A 554 -2.11 -13.04 22.26
CA VAL A 554 -2.74 -12.57 23.49
C VAL A 554 -4.17 -13.10 23.60
N MET A 555 -4.98 -13.00 22.53
CA MET A 555 -6.35 -13.53 22.51
C MET A 555 -6.39 -15.01 22.88
N VAL A 556 -5.59 -15.84 22.23
CA VAL A 556 -5.54 -17.28 22.51
C VAL A 556 -5.01 -17.57 23.91
N SER A 557 -4.08 -16.77 24.43
CA SER A 557 -3.61 -16.93 25.82
C SER A 557 -4.76 -16.72 26.80
N GLN A 558 -5.59 -15.69 26.58
CA GLN A 558 -6.80 -15.45 27.39
C GLN A 558 -7.85 -16.57 27.20
N LEU A 559 -7.98 -17.10 25.99
CA LEU A 559 -8.85 -18.25 25.71
C LEU A 559 -8.41 -19.50 26.49
N TYR A 560 -7.11 -19.79 26.57
CA TYR A 560 -6.61 -20.92 27.34
C TYR A 560 -6.84 -20.77 28.84
N VAL A 561 -6.86 -19.55 29.37
CA VAL A 561 -7.24 -19.31 30.78
C VAL A 561 -8.71 -19.67 31.00
N GLN A 562 -9.59 -19.27 30.08
CA GLN A 562 -11.03 -19.58 30.18
C GLN A 562 -11.34 -21.08 29.97
N LEU A 563 -10.51 -21.78 29.21
CA LEU A 563 -10.63 -23.24 29.01
C LEU A 563 -9.98 -24.07 30.11
N ASP A 564 -9.35 -23.44 31.11
CA ASP A 564 -8.54 -24.09 32.16
C ASP A 564 -7.38 -24.97 31.61
N GLU A 565 -6.89 -24.61 30.40
CA GLU A 565 -5.77 -25.28 29.74
C GLU A 565 -4.48 -24.44 29.78
N PHE A 566 -4.51 -23.27 30.40
CA PHE A 566 -3.39 -22.35 30.40
C PHE A 566 -2.16 -22.97 31.07
N SER A 567 -1.08 -23.12 30.30
CA SER A 567 0.20 -23.58 30.80
C SER A 567 1.37 -22.96 30.03
N ASN A 568 2.46 -22.69 30.76
CA ASN A 568 3.73 -22.25 30.17
C ASN A 568 4.29 -23.29 29.19
N SER A 569 4.05 -24.58 29.40
CA SER A 569 4.47 -25.63 28.46
C SER A 569 3.68 -25.56 27.14
N LEU A 570 2.39 -25.23 27.21
CA LEU A 570 1.53 -25.11 26.03
C LEU A 570 1.90 -23.87 25.20
N LEU A 571 2.20 -22.75 25.84
CA LEU A 571 2.68 -21.55 25.14
C LEU A 571 4.07 -21.77 24.54
N ARG A 572 4.97 -22.51 25.22
CA ARG A 572 6.25 -22.92 24.65
C ARG A 572 6.05 -23.82 23.43
N LEU A 573 5.18 -24.83 23.54
CA LEU A 573 4.86 -25.73 22.43
C LEU A 573 4.33 -24.97 21.23
N ARG A 574 3.45 -23.98 21.45
CA ARG A 574 2.97 -23.10 20.40
C ARG A 574 4.09 -22.36 19.68
N LEU A 575 5.10 -21.89 20.41
CA LEU A 575 6.27 -21.22 19.81
C LEU A 575 7.08 -22.21 18.98
N GLU A 576 7.32 -23.41 19.50
CA GLU A 576 8.06 -24.49 18.81
C GLU A 576 7.35 -24.92 17.51
N GLU A 577 6.04 -25.20 17.57
CA GLU A 577 5.24 -25.55 16.39
C GLU A 577 5.19 -24.42 15.37
N THR A 578 5.05 -23.17 15.83
CA THR A 578 5.11 -22.00 14.94
C THR A 578 6.47 -21.88 14.26
N ALA A 579 7.57 -22.17 14.98
CA ALA A 579 8.92 -22.15 14.43
C ALA A 579 9.13 -23.28 13.41
N ILE A 580 8.64 -24.49 13.67
CA ILE A 580 8.65 -25.61 12.71
C ILE A 580 7.90 -25.23 11.44
N GLY A 581 6.66 -24.78 11.56
CA GLY A 581 5.86 -24.40 10.40
C GLY A 581 6.48 -23.25 9.59
N ALA A 582 7.09 -22.26 10.26
CA ALA A 582 7.84 -21.20 9.61
C ALA A 582 9.09 -21.73 8.89
N GLY A 583 9.85 -22.63 9.51
CA GLY A 583 11.02 -23.27 8.92
C GLY A 583 10.68 -24.09 7.68
N VAL A 584 9.64 -24.94 7.75
CA VAL A 584 9.13 -25.70 6.60
C VAL A 584 8.68 -24.77 5.48
N ALA A 585 7.94 -23.71 5.80
CA ALA A 585 7.51 -22.75 4.79
C ALA A 585 8.72 -22.09 4.11
N ILE A 586 9.73 -21.66 4.85
CA ILE A 586 10.95 -21.08 4.29
C ILE A 586 11.64 -22.08 3.35
N ALA A 587 11.79 -23.35 3.77
CA ALA A 587 12.37 -24.39 2.93
C ALA A 587 11.59 -24.56 1.62
N VAL A 588 10.26 -24.66 1.68
CA VAL A 588 9.40 -24.80 0.50
C VAL A 588 9.47 -23.56 -0.41
N VAL A 589 9.50 -22.36 0.16
CA VAL A 589 9.63 -21.10 -0.59
C VAL A 589 10.94 -21.00 -1.36
N LEU A 590 12.00 -21.65 -0.87
CA LEU A 590 13.32 -21.66 -1.49
C LEU A 590 13.50 -22.83 -2.48
N LEU A 591 12.84 -23.97 -2.24
CA LEU A 591 13.08 -25.22 -2.97
C LEU A 591 11.99 -25.57 -4.00
N VAL A 592 10.72 -25.23 -3.73
CA VAL A 592 9.58 -25.62 -4.56
C VAL A 592 9.11 -24.44 -5.40
N PHE A 593 9.51 -24.41 -6.67
CA PHE A 593 9.18 -23.33 -7.62
C PHE A 593 9.36 -21.91 -7.03
N PRO A 594 10.55 -21.56 -6.52
CA PRO A 594 10.80 -20.26 -5.90
C PRO A 594 10.50 -19.10 -6.87
N LEU A 595 9.97 -18.00 -6.35
CA LEU A 595 9.80 -16.75 -7.12
C LEU A 595 10.69 -15.66 -6.50
N ARG A 596 11.92 -15.59 -7.01
CA ARG A 596 12.98 -14.75 -6.46
C ARG A 596 12.60 -13.27 -6.53
N THR A 597 12.76 -12.54 -5.42
CA THR A 597 12.45 -11.10 -5.36
C THR A 597 13.24 -10.29 -6.40
N GLN A 598 14.49 -10.69 -6.70
CA GLN A 598 15.31 -10.07 -7.76
C GLN A 598 14.69 -10.22 -9.16
N TRP A 599 14.09 -11.37 -9.47
CA TRP A 599 13.41 -11.59 -10.75
C TRP A 599 12.16 -10.71 -10.87
N VAL A 600 11.34 -10.68 -9.81
CA VAL A 600 10.16 -9.81 -9.76
C VAL A 600 10.55 -8.33 -9.89
N LEU A 601 11.67 -7.92 -9.28
CA LEU A 601 12.20 -6.56 -9.40
C LEU A 601 12.58 -6.22 -10.84
N ARG A 602 13.24 -7.15 -11.55
CA ARG A 602 13.58 -7.01 -12.97
C ARG A 602 12.33 -6.83 -13.84
N VAL A 603 11.32 -7.68 -13.66
CA VAL A 603 10.05 -7.58 -14.39
C VAL A 603 9.30 -6.28 -14.09
N ALA A 604 9.29 -5.83 -12.83
CA ALA A 604 8.71 -4.54 -12.44
C ALA A 604 9.46 -3.36 -13.07
N LEU A 605 10.79 -3.39 -13.11
CA LEU A 605 11.62 -2.36 -13.73
C LEU A 605 11.34 -2.27 -15.24
N ARG A 606 11.24 -3.41 -15.92
CA ARG A 606 10.88 -3.46 -17.35
C ARG A 606 9.51 -2.86 -17.61
N GLY A 607 8.53 -3.18 -16.76
CA GLY A 607 7.19 -2.58 -16.82
C GLY A 607 7.25 -1.06 -16.67
N TYR A 608 8.05 -0.55 -15.72
CA TYR A 608 8.26 0.88 -15.52
C TYR A 608 8.91 1.57 -16.74
N VAL A 609 10.00 1.02 -17.28
CA VAL A 609 10.70 1.58 -18.45
C VAL A 609 9.77 1.64 -19.67
N ARG A 610 8.97 0.59 -19.90
CA ARG A 610 7.97 0.58 -20.98
C ARG A 610 6.89 1.64 -20.79
N SER A 611 6.38 1.83 -19.57
CA SER A 611 5.41 2.89 -19.30
C SER A 611 6.00 4.29 -19.55
N VAL A 612 7.30 4.50 -19.26
CA VAL A 612 7.99 5.76 -19.59
C VAL A 612 8.14 5.93 -21.10
N ALA A 613 8.47 4.85 -21.83
CA ALA A 613 8.61 4.89 -23.29
C ALA A 613 7.30 5.32 -24.00
N VAL A 614 6.16 4.72 -23.61
CA VAL A 614 4.84 5.08 -24.14
C VAL A 614 4.49 6.55 -23.83
N LEU A 615 4.76 6.99 -22.61
CA LEU A 615 4.50 8.39 -22.22
C LEU A 615 5.33 9.38 -23.06
N VAL A 616 6.62 9.10 -23.23
CA VAL A 616 7.53 9.95 -24.01
C VAL A 616 7.07 10.01 -25.47
N GLU A 617 6.66 8.89 -26.05
CA GLU A 617 6.17 8.81 -27.43
C GLU A 617 4.93 9.70 -27.62
N HIS A 618 3.91 9.54 -26.78
CA HIS A 618 2.70 10.36 -26.88
C HIS A 618 2.96 11.84 -26.55
N ALA A 619 3.84 12.13 -25.59
CA ALA A 619 4.19 13.51 -25.23
C ALA A 619 4.87 14.24 -26.40
N SER A 620 5.82 13.58 -27.04
CA SER A 620 6.46 14.10 -28.25
C SER A 620 5.48 14.20 -29.42
N GLY A 621 4.57 13.23 -29.60
CA GLY A 621 3.51 13.30 -30.61
C GLY A 621 2.64 14.54 -30.44
N ARG A 622 2.24 14.85 -29.20
CA ARG A 622 1.47 16.06 -28.86
C ARG A 622 2.23 17.35 -29.17
N LEU A 623 3.53 17.43 -28.89
CA LEU A 623 4.40 18.58 -29.22
C LEU A 623 4.53 18.80 -30.74
N ILE A 624 4.50 17.71 -31.51
CA ILE A 624 4.58 17.74 -32.98
C ILE A 624 3.21 18.05 -33.62
N GLY A 625 2.13 18.00 -32.83
CA GLY A 625 0.76 18.27 -33.26
C GLY A 625 0.01 17.05 -33.79
N ASP A 626 0.37 15.84 -33.35
CA ASP A 626 -0.35 14.62 -33.69
C ASP A 626 -1.72 14.58 -32.99
N PRO A 627 -2.85 14.58 -33.73
CA PRO A 627 -4.19 14.57 -33.14
C PRO A 627 -4.55 13.26 -32.42
N ALA A 628 -3.82 12.16 -32.65
CA ALA A 628 -4.02 10.90 -31.91
C ALA A 628 -3.51 10.98 -30.47
N CYS A 629 -2.58 11.90 -30.18
CA CYS A 629 -1.96 12.09 -28.89
C CYS A 629 -2.68 13.21 -28.12
N GLY A 630 -3.83 12.92 -27.50
CA GLY A 630 -4.60 13.90 -26.72
C GLY A 630 -4.19 13.99 -25.24
N ASP A 631 -4.54 15.09 -24.58
CA ASP A 631 -4.21 15.36 -23.16
C ASP A 631 -4.76 14.26 -22.21
N THR A 632 -5.91 13.68 -22.55
CA THR A 632 -6.49 12.56 -21.79
C THR A 632 -5.63 11.30 -21.83
N ALA A 633 -4.98 10.99 -22.97
CA ALA A 633 -4.08 9.87 -23.11
C ALA A 633 -2.79 10.10 -22.31
N LEU A 634 -2.20 11.30 -22.40
CA LEU A 634 -0.99 11.66 -21.65
C LEU A 634 -1.16 11.52 -20.14
N ARG A 635 -2.32 11.96 -19.60
CA ARG A 635 -2.64 11.77 -18.18
C ARG A 635 -2.77 10.31 -17.80
N ALA A 636 -3.37 9.48 -18.67
CA ALA A 636 -3.46 8.04 -18.45
C ALA A 636 -2.08 7.36 -18.45
N ASP A 637 -1.18 7.77 -19.35
CA ASP A 637 0.19 7.26 -19.41
C ASP A 637 1.02 7.67 -18.18
N ALA A 638 0.88 8.91 -17.72
CA ALA A 638 1.52 9.38 -16.49
C ALA A 638 1.08 8.55 -15.27
N ARG A 639 -0.19 8.12 -15.25
CA ARG A 639 -0.74 7.23 -14.23
C ARG A 639 -0.25 5.79 -14.37
N ALA A 640 -0.08 5.30 -15.59
CA ALA A 640 0.58 4.01 -15.81
C ALA A 640 2.01 4.01 -15.27
N VAL A 641 2.76 5.10 -15.48
CA VAL A 641 4.10 5.31 -14.90
C VAL A 641 4.05 5.33 -13.36
N ASP A 642 3.07 6.01 -12.75
CA ASP A 642 2.88 6.01 -11.30
C ASP A 642 2.59 4.61 -10.74
N ALA A 643 1.69 3.87 -11.38
CA ALA A 643 1.32 2.52 -10.98
C ALA A 643 2.51 1.56 -11.08
N ALA A 644 3.27 1.64 -12.18
CA ALA A 644 4.50 0.86 -12.36
C ALA A 644 5.57 1.22 -11.33
N TYR A 645 5.75 2.53 -11.04
CA TYR A 645 6.64 3.00 -9.98
C TYR A 645 6.27 2.42 -8.62
N GLN A 646 5.00 2.44 -8.24
CA GLN A 646 4.54 1.90 -6.95
C GLN A 646 4.74 0.39 -6.85
N SER A 647 4.45 -0.34 -7.92
CA SER A 647 4.74 -1.79 -8.01
C SER A 647 6.23 -2.07 -7.82
N LEU A 648 7.10 -1.24 -8.43
CA LEU A 648 8.55 -1.34 -8.29
C LEU A 648 9.03 -0.99 -6.87
N VAL A 649 8.53 0.09 -6.26
CA VAL A 649 8.83 0.48 -4.86
C VAL A 649 8.44 -0.64 -3.90
N ALA A 650 7.25 -1.20 -4.04
CA ALA A 650 6.75 -2.29 -3.20
C ALA A 650 7.63 -3.54 -3.33
N THR A 651 8.06 -3.85 -4.55
CA THR A 651 8.94 -4.98 -4.85
C THR A 651 10.37 -4.77 -4.33
N ALA A 652 10.90 -3.54 -4.37
CA ALA A 652 12.23 -3.18 -3.89
C ALA A 652 12.31 -3.05 -2.36
N ALA A 653 11.19 -2.77 -1.67
CA ALA A 653 11.16 -2.50 -0.24
C ALA A 653 11.83 -3.58 0.65
N PRO A 654 11.65 -4.90 0.40
CA PRO A 654 12.34 -5.95 1.15
C PRO A 654 13.86 -5.91 1.01
N MET A 655 14.37 -5.53 -0.15
CA MET A 655 15.80 -5.50 -0.45
C MET A 655 16.48 -4.27 0.17
N ARG A 656 15.74 -3.16 0.30
CA ARG A 656 16.24 -1.93 0.94
C ARG A 656 16.29 -1.99 2.47
N ARG A 657 15.56 -2.91 3.10
CA ARG A 657 15.45 -3.05 4.55
C ARG A 657 15.48 -4.52 4.94
N GLY A 658 16.58 -5.19 4.63
CA GLY A 658 16.81 -6.56 5.07
C GLY A 658 16.84 -6.64 6.60
N PRO A 659 16.37 -7.75 7.22
CA PRO A 659 16.42 -7.94 8.67
C PRO A 659 17.85 -7.96 9.23
N LEU A 660 18.85 -8.15 8.38
CA LEU A 660 20.28 -8.18 8.70
C LEU A 660 21.08 -7.00 8.09
N GLY A 661 20.42 -5.89 7.75
CA GLY A 661 21.09 -4.58 7.68
C GLY A 661 21.90 -4.20 6.43
N GLY A 662 21.94 -5.02 5.38
CA GLY A 662 22.53 -4.60 4.10
C GLY A 662 21.58 -3.70 3.30
N LEU A 663 21.89 -2.42 3.15
CA LEU A 663 21.33 -1.59 2.08
C LEU A 663 22.01 -2.01 0.79
N ASP A 664 21.27 -2.62 -0.15
CA ASP A 664 21.80 -2.78 -1.51
C ASP A 664 21.92 -1.38 -2.14
N GLU A 665 23.14 -0.86 -2.21
CA GLU A 665 23.44 0.46 -2.76
C GLU A 665 22.95 0.57 -4.21
N ARG A 666 23.03 -0.51 -4.99
CA ARG A 666 22.55 -0.56 -6.37
C ARG A 666 21.04 -0.38 -6.45
N VAL A 667 20.29 -1.04 -5.58
CA VAL A 667 18.82 -0.87 -5.50
C VAL A 667 18.48 0.56 -5.05
N THR A 668 19.28 1.13 -4.16
CA THR A 668 19.08 2.52 -3.69
C THR A 668 19.35 3.53 -4.79
N GLU A 669 20.41 3.35 -5.58
CA GLU A 669 20.71 4.14 -6.78
C GLU A 669 19.64 4.00 -7.86
N LEU A 670 19.24 2.78 -8.20
CA LEU A 670 18.14 2.50 -9.12
C LEU A 670 16.86 3.22 -8.70
N MET A 671 16.49 3.13 -7.42
CA MET A 671 15.29 3.81 -6.92
C MET A 671 15.42 5.34 -6.94
N ARG A 672 16.63 5.90 -6.82
CA ARG A 672 16.88 7.34 -7.00
C ARG A 672 16.63 7.76 -8.44
N LEU A 673 17.21 7.04 -9.41
CA LEU A 673 17.03 7.30 -10.85
C LEU A 673 15.56 7.19 -11.27
N VAL A 674 14.88 6.11 -10.88
CA VAL A 674 13.45 5.88 -11.17
C VAL A 674 12.57 6.95 -10.51
N THR A 675 12.91 7.41 -9.30
CA THR A 675 12.17 8.51 -8.65
C THR A 675 12.35 9.83 -9.39
N ALA A 676 13.55 10.10 -9.91
CA ALA A 676 13.83 11.28 -10.70
C ALA A 676 13.11 11.24 -12.06
N SER A 677 13.22 10.15 -12.81
CA SER A 677 12.53 10.01 -14.10
C SER A 677 11.02 10.11 -13.96
N ARG A 678 10.42 9.55 -12.90
CA ARG A 678 8.99 9.73 -12.60
C ARG A 678 8.64 11.20 -12.39
N ALA A 679 9.49 11.97 -11.72
CA ALA A 679 9.25 13.39 -11.51
C ALA A 679 9.29 14.17 -12.83
N TYR A 680 10.26 13.87 -13.70
CA TYR A 680 10.37 14.48 -15.03
C TYR A 680 9.20 14.09 -15.94
N SER A 681 8.80 12.82 -15.96
CA SER A 681 7.60 12.35 -16.67
C SER A 681 6.33 13.13 -16.30
N ARG A 682 6.19 13.48 -15.02
CA ARG A 682 5.05 14.26 -14.53
C ARG A 682 5.11 15.72 -14.95
N ASN A 683 6.28 16.35 -14.90
CA ASN A 683 6.45 17.71 -15.39
C ASN A 683 6.23 17.78 -16.90
N LEU A 684 6.75 16.80 -17.64
CA LEU A 684 6.59 16.70 -19.09
C LEU A 684 5.12 16.77 -19.49
N VAL A 685 4.23 16.01 -18.83
CA VAL A 685 2.79 16.07 -19.11
C VAL A 685 2.23 17.48 -18.90
N HIS A 686 2.62 18.14 -17.81
CA HIS A 686 2.17 19.50 -17.52
C HIS A 686 2.61 20.51 -18.58
N ASP A 687 3.89 20.46 -18.94
CA ASP A 687 4.53 21.43 -19.80
C ASP A 687 4.06 21.22 -21.26
N VAL A 688 3.83 19.97 -21.68
CA VAL A 688 3.28 19.62 -23.00
C VAL A 688 1.82 20.04 -23.16
N GLU A 689 0.99 19.94 -22.11
CA GLU A 689 -0.41 20.38 -22.16
C GLU A 689 -0.55 21.89 -22.38
N LYS A 690 0.39 22.69 -21.85
CA LYS A 690 0.42 24.14 -22.03
C LYS A 690 1.15 24.58 -23.29
N ALA A 691 2.09 23.76 -23.77
CA ALA A 691 2.84 24.05 -24.98
C ALA A 691 1.92 24.04 -26.21
N GLY A 692 1.99 25.11 -27.02
CA GLY A 692 1.48 25.10 -28.38
C GLY A 692 2.33 24.20 -29.30
N PRO A 693 1.86 23.90 -30.53
CA PRO A 693 2.66 23.17 -31.50
C PRO A 693 3.97 23.91 -31.80
N LEU A 694 5.11 23.22 -31.69
CA LEU A 694 6.42 23.82 -31.98
C LEU A 694 6.61 24.09 -33.49
N ASP A 695 7.66 24.83 -33.86
CA ASP A 695 8.02 25.12 -35.26
C ASP A 695 8.37 23.83 -36.05
N LEU A 696 8.31 23.89 -37.39
CA LEU A 696 8.46 22.72 -38.26
C LEU A 696 9.84 22.05 -38.20
N ASP A 697 10.91 22.80 -37.96
CA ASP A 697 12.27 22.26 -37.92
C ASP A 697 12.56 21.61 -36.56
N SER A 698 12.11 22.22 -35.45
CA SER A 698 12.12 21.58 -34.13
C SER A 698 11.29 20.30 -34.12
N ARG A 699 10.17 20.22 -34.86
CA ARG A 699 9.40 18.97 -35.01
C ARG A 699 10.21 17.83 -35.60
N ARG A 700 11.07 18.09 -36.59
CA ARG A 700 11.92 17.05 -37.20
C ARG A 700 12.96 16.53 -36.23
N GLU A 701 13.62 17.44 -35.50
CA GLU A 701 14.62 17.09 -34.48
C GLU A 701 13.99 16.31 -33.32
N ILE A 702 12.83 16.75 -32.81
CA ILE A 702 12.10 16.05 -31.74
C ILE A 702 11.66 14.66 -32.20
N LYS A 703 11.20 14.51 -33.44
CA LYS A 703 10.81 13.20 -33.98
C LYS A 703 12.00 12.23 -34.01
N GLY A 704 13.17 12.70 -34.48
CA GLY A 704 14.40 11.91 -34.48
C GLY A 704 14.90 11.57 -33.07
N ALA A 705 14.89 12.55 -32.15
CA ALA A 705 15.27 12.36 -30.76
C ALA A 705 14.37 11.36 -30.04
N THR A 706 13.05 11.47 -30.25
CA THR A 706 12.05 10.58 -29.64
C THR A 706 12.18 9.16 -30.16
N ALA A 707 12.38 8.98 -31.47
CA ALA A 707 12.60 7.65 -32.04
C ALA A 707 13.85 6.98 -31.45
N SER A 708 14.96 7.73 -31.35
CA SER A 708 16.21 7.23 -30.74
C SER A 708 16.06 6.93 -29.25
N LEU A 709 15.33 7.76 -28.51
CA LEU A 709 15.01 7.52 -27.10
C LEU A 709 14.14 6.28 -26.94
N HIS A 710 13.10 6.11 -27.74
CA HIS A 710 12.22 4.93 -27.71
C HIS A 710 13.00 3.65 -27.97
N GLU A 711 13.83 3.62 -29.02
CA GLU A 711 14.71 2.49 -29.34
C GLU A 711 15.67 2.18 -28.17
N SER A 712 16.25 3.21 -27.55
CA SER A 712 17.16 3.06 -26.42
C SER A 712 16.45 2.56 -25.14
N LEU A 713 15.18 2.93 -24.92
CA LEU A 713 14.37 2.40 -23.82
C LEU A 713 13.98 0.94 -24.07
N ASP A 714 13.74 0.55 -25.32
CA ASP A 714 13.55 -0.84 -25.71
C ASP A 714 14.81 -1.68 -25.51
N VAL A 715 15.99 -1.11 -25.78
CA VAL A 715 17.28 -1.73 -25.43
C VAL A 715 17.37 -2.00 -23.92
N ILE A 716 17.03 -1.03 -23.06
CA ILE A 716 16.97 -1.26 -21.61
C ILE A 716 15.98 -2.38 -21.29
N ALA A 717 14.77 -2.31 -21.84
CA ALA A 717 13.72 -3.29 -21.56
C ALA A 717 14.10 -4.72 -22.00
N ALA A 718 14.83 -4.85 -23.11
CA ALA A 718 15.36 -6.12 -23.63
C ALA A 718 16.54 -6.64 -22.81
N ALA A 719 17.47 -5.77 -22.41
CA ALA A 719 18.65 -6.11 -21.63
C ALA A 719 18.34 -6.64 -20.22
N ILE A 720 17.13 -6.38 -19.69
CA ILE A 720 16.69 -6.92 -18.39
C ILE A 720 16.64 -8.46 -18.40
N ASN A 721 16.33 -9.07 -19.54
CA ASN A 721 16.19 -10.52 -19.73
C ASN A 721 17.11 -11.10 -20.81
N GLY A 722 17.95 -10.27 -21.43
CA GLY A 722 18.72 -10.63 -22.63
C GLY A 722 20.19 -10.29 -22.51
N SER A 723 20.87 -10.26 -23.65
CA SER A 723 22.26 -9.84 -23.73
C SER A 723 22.40 -8.38 -23.29
N ARG A 724 23.51 -8.10 -22.61
CA ARG A 724 23.92 -6.74 -22.22
C ARG A 724 24.95 -6.13 -23.17
N ASP A 725 25.22 -6.79 -24.30
CA ASP A 725 26.09 -6.26 -25.37
C ASP A 725 25.42 -5.19 -26.25
N ALA A 726 24.30 -4.62 -25.79
CA ALA A 726 23.61 -3.55 -26.49
C ALA A 726 24.11 -2.16 -26.03
N THR A 727 23.97 -1.20 -26.92
CA THR A 727 24.35 0.20 -26.67
C THR A 727 23.10 1.04 -26.48
N TYR A 728 23.05 1.81 -25.40
CA TYR A 728 22.07 2.88 -25.21
C TYR A 728 22.55 4.12 -25.95
N THR A 729 21.75 4.63 -26.88
CA THR A 729 22.09 5.83 -27.67
C THR A 729 21.41 7.04 -27.03
N ARG A 730 22.22 7.92 -26.44
CA ARG A 730 21.72 9.11 -25.77
C ARG A 730 21.30 10.17 -26.79
N SER A 731 20.04 10.58 -26.69
CA SER A 731 19.38 11.52 -27.61
C SER A 731 19.42 12.98 -27.10
N SER A 732 19.99 13.22 -25.92
CA SER A 732 20.04 14.55 -25.28
C SER A 732 20.59 15.65 -26.17
N ALA A 733 21.55 15.36 -27.06
CA ALA A 733 22.11 16.37 -27.95
C ALA A 733 21.09 16.93 -28.96
N LEU A 734 20.14 16.10 -29.41
CA LEU A 734 19.06 16.51 -30.30
C LEU A 734 18.02 17.37 -29.55
N PHE A 735 17.66 16.99 -28.33
CA PHE A 735 16.81 17.81 -27.46
C PHE A 735 17.47 19.16 -27.14
N ASP A 736 18.79 19.19 -26.93
CA ASP A 736 19.55 20.42 -26.66
C ASP A 736 19.61 21.39 -27.84
N ARG A 737 19.55 20.87 -29.07
CA ARG A 737 19.48 21.72 -30.28
C ARG A 737 18.09 22.33 -30.43
N ALA A 738 17.05 21.52 -30.23
CA ALA A 738 15.68 22.00 -30.25
C ALA A 738 15.43 23.04 -29.13
N GLU A 739 15.93 22.80 -27.91
CA GLU A 739 15.82 23.73 -26.78
C GLU A 739 16.48 25.08 -27.10
N ARG A 740 17.73 25.07 -27.58
CA ARG A 740 18.47 26.30 -27.93
C ARG A 740 17.82 27.09 -29.06
N ARG A 741 17.25 26.42 -30.06
CA ARG A 741 16.54 27.11 -31.15
C ARG A 741 15.26 27.80 -30.63
N SER A 742 14.50 27.07 -29.83
CA SER A 742 13.30 27.59 -29.16
C SER A 742 13.61 28.81 -28.27
N GLU A 743 14.73 28.78 -27.55
CA GLU A 743 15.22 29.91 -26.74
C GLU A 743 15.54 31.14 -27.57
N GLN A 744 16.23 30.96 -28.71
CA GLN A 744 16.59 32.06 -29.61
C GLN A 744 15.37 32.76 -30.21
N GLU A 745 14.26 32.05 -30.40
CA GLU A 745 13.02 32.60 -30.96
C GLU A 745 12.15 33.30 -29.90
N ALA A 746 12.09 32.79 -28.67
CA ALA A 746 11.17 33.28 -27.65
C ALA A 746 11.74 34.39 -26.75
N GLY A 747 13.07 34.45 -26.56
CA GLY A 747 13.73 35.46 -25.72
C GLY A 747 13.42 35.39 -24.22
N ALA A 748 12.56 34.47 -23.78
CA ALA A 748 12.18 34.22 -22.38
C ALA A 748 11.81 32.74 -22.17
N VAL A 749 11.81 32.29 -20.91
CA VAL A 749 11.43 30.90 -20.55
C VAL A 749 9.96 30.64 -20.88
N HIS A 750 9.69 29.60 -21.68
CA HIS A 750 8.32 29.19 -22.06
C HIS A 750 8.09 27.67 -21.93
N ASP A 751 6.82 27.23 -21.90
CA ASP A 751 6.44 25.85 -21.56
C ASP A 751 7.01 24.78 -22.51
N GLY A 752 7.13 25.09 -23.81
CA GLY A 752 7.73 24.20 -24.81
C GLY A 752 9.21 23.90 -24.54
N GLN A 753 9.99 24.90 -24.12
CA GLN A 753 11.38 24.74 -23.70
C GLN A 753 11.46 23.86 -22.43
N LEU A 754 10.54 24.08 -21.48
CA LEU A 754 10.46 23.28 -20.25
C LEU A 754 10.16 21.80 -20.55
N ALA A 755 9.28 21.52 -21.51
CA ALA A 755 8.98 20.15 -21.95
C ALA A 755 10.20 19.47 -22.60
N LEU A 756 10.95 20.16 -23.47
CA LEU A 756 12.19 19.65 -24.07
C LEU A 756 13.25 19.34 -23.01
N ARG A 757 13.36 20.22 -21.99
CA ARG A 757 14.25 20.01 -20.85
C ARG A 757 13.88 18.77 -20.04
N ASP A 758 12.59 18.51 -19.79
CA ASP A 758 12.17 17.29 -19.08
C ASP A 758 12.41 16.02 -19.92
N LEU A 759 12.26 16.06 -21.25
CA LEU A 759 12.66 14.95 -22.15
C LEU A 759 14.17 14.65 -22.04
N LYS A 760 15.01 15.68 -22.08
CA LYS A 760 16.47 15.55 -21.87
C LYS A 760 16.80 14.95 -20.50
N LEU A 761 16.09 15.35 -19.45
CA LEU A 761 16.30 14.84 -18.09
C LEU A 761 15.84 13.38 -17.94
N ILE A 762 14.77 12.97 -18.63
CA ILE A 762 14.35 11.56 -18.71
C ILE A 762 15.42 10.74 -19.40
N ASP A 763 15.90 11.16 -20.58
CA ASP A 763 16.98 10.48 -21.31
C ASP A 763 18.24 10.34 -20.47
N GLY A 764 18.66 11.40 -19.77
CA GLY A 764 19.81 11.34 -18.86
C GLY A 764 19.63 10.39 -17.67
N ALA A 765 18.42 10.32 -17.09
CA ALA A 765 18.11 9.38 -16.01
C ALA A 765 18.11 7.92 -16.51
N MET A 766 17.62 7.68 -17.72
CA MET A 766 17.56 6.36 -18.36
C MET A 766 18.93 5.90 -18.83
N ALA A 767 19.77 6.80 -19.36
CA ALA A 767 21.17 6.52 -19.68
C ALA A 767 21.95 6.07 -18.43
N ARG A 768 21.83 6.78 -17.30
CA ARG A 768 22.45 6.35 -16.03
C ARG A 768 21.88 5.01 -15.55
N LEU A 769 20.59 4.77 -15.74
CA LEU A 769 20.00 3.47 -15.42
C LEU A 769 20.62 2.35 -16.28
N ALA A 770 20.79 2.58 -17.58
CA ALA A 770 21.48 1.67 -18.50
C ALA A 770 22.92 1.40 -18.06
N GLU A 771 23.65 2.44 -17.63
CA GLU A 771 25.01 2.33 -17.07
C GLU A 771 25.04 1.40 -15.86
N THR A 772 24.13 1.60 -14.89
CA THR A 772 24.05 0.77 -13.68
C THR A 772 23.71 -0.69 -13.99
N MET A 773 23.08 -0.93 -15.15
CA MET A 773 22.79 -2.27 -15.67
C MET A 773 23.96 -2.89 -16.44
N GLY A 774 25.01 -2.11 -16.74
CA GLY A 774 26.20 -2.54 -17.47
C GLY A 774 26.06 -2.47 -19.00
N LEU A 775 25.14 -1.64 -19.51
CA LEU A 775 25.04 -1.34 -20.95
C LEU A 775 26.08 -0.29 -21.36
N ARG A 776 26.51 -0.33 -22.62
CA ARG A 776 27.38 0.73 -23.19
C ARG A 776 26.54 1.96 -23.48
N ILE A 777 27.09 3.15 -23.25
CA ILE A 777 26.44 4.42 -23.61
C ILE A 777 27.19 5.02 -24.78
N ALA A 778 26.46 5.41 -25.82
CA ALA A 778 26.97 6.21 -26.92
C ALA A 778 26.13 7.49 -27.02
N ASP A 779 26.78 8.64 -27.22
CA ASP A 779 26.07 9.88 -27.52
C ASP A 779 25.75 9.91 -29.02
N TYR A 780 24.53 10.32 -29.38
CA TYR A 780 24.08 10.40 -30.79
C TYR A 780 25.08 11.15 -31.69
N ASP A 781 25.72 12.19 -31.15
CA ASP A 781 26.70 13.04 -31.85
C ASP A 781 28.08 12.39 -32.07
N THR A 782 28.36 11.23 -31.47
CA THR A 782 29.67 10.55 -31.53
C THR A 782 29.71 9.34 -32.46
N THR A 783 28.56 8.89 -32.97
CA THR A 783 28.48 7.86 -34.01
C THR A 783 28.60 8.51 -35.39
N PRO A 784 29.65 8.22 -36.20
CA PRO A 784 29.61 8.58 -37.61
C PRO A 784 28.41 7.88 -38.23
N ALA A 785 27.56 8.64 -38.91
CA ALA A 785 26.49 8.08 -39.73
C ALA A 785 27.12 7.01 -40.65
N ALA A 786 26.80 5.75 -40.39
CA ALA A 786 27.10 4.70 -41.35
C ALA A 786 26.25 5.00 -42.60
N VAL A 787 26.95 5.41 -43.65
CA VAL A 787 26.45 5.64 -45.02
C VAL A 787 25.76 4.40 -45.55
#